data_AF-A0A6N4SUL6-F1
#
_entry.id   AF-A0A6N4SUL6-F1
#
_cell.length_a   1.000
_cell.length_b   1.000
_cell.length_c   1.000
_cell.angle_alpha   90.00
_cell.angle_beta   90.00
_cell.angle_gamma   90.00
#
_symmetry.space_group_name_H-M   'P 1'
#
loop_
_entity.id
_entity.type
_entity.pdbx_description
1 polymer ?
#
loop_
_entity_poly.entity_id
_entity_poly.type
_entity_poly.pdbx_seq_one_letter_code
_entity_poly.pdbx_strand_id
1 'polypeptide(L)'
;MSNNNVEIPKSHYKEWQSKRNFEELIEPWYMPFNWAVRDYGIDGQVEITRPINDSDSFRPDSKFFFVQLKSTDDVKIIKDSVSFSIPVKKIIQWYSSNLPVMLALNDFSTQKFYMLWIDITLINKLDSTNENWVNQKSITLKIPVTNVLTKESLENIRQYVLSWKTTSRKIIQPGIYFELKDRCKELLKLYSTISTPFNFESISNDIDSFNIQIEQAIYKIAITGQSRVGKSSLINALLKRKDVSPTGFFQTTGVPIQVLPNKEDLVKIIYRNGKIITEKFSFNVIEEHASQDKNEDNKKAVAIVAIHLANRQLERGVSFFDIPGFNDPNEDIYNYAWNTATKANAIIYVIDASSAEHGGFIFSSEYKKHLLGLGQSLDKIFLVFNKINALSNDKLELLKERIIKDLKKYDLYSKVSEKIYYLSAEESLNVRLQKSKGTDTVQKLEDDIWNYLLNENKYGLANLISINQDIYKSSSDFVSLLNTRLVDNEKRIILEKALLVVKNKLPELKNIYTVKENEIRKSIFQSLTIRKNNILTTLENYLRKISIDKELPNTGHIKNYLSQGGHKTLEDTNLEYAHQVNILKELIDNWVEDNLKQVREIVQSNSEQKIVDFSGIENLEMPSIDLSSSFGVGFIAGVVGFVINPGAAVAAAFAAFFSNLILSAEDRRAKRISKVIQESKKRYDELFQKIEEGYNELITEHSAIISKYANNKINSYFKDINCQINKLDNPITDSEMKLYDTAFRNIENLNKETIKTSEELKSWYSSL
;
A
#
# COMPACT_ATOMS: atom_id res chain seq x y z
N MET A 1 57.79 2.97 55.50
CA MET A 1 57.78 2.06 54.34
C MET A 1 56.75 2.60 53.36
N SER A 2 57.17 2.88 52.14
CA SER A 2 56.48 3.69 51.13
C SER A 2 55.21 3.01 50.59
N ASN A 3 54.08 3.72 50.71
CA ASN A 3 52.82 3.45 50.03
C ASN A 3 53.00 3.56 48.51
N ASN A 4 52.81 2.45 47.79
CA ASN A 4 52.54 2.51 46.36
C ASN A 4 51.08 2.90 46.15
N ASN A 5 50.83 4.20 46.02
CA ASN A 5 49.58 4.75 45.48
C ASN A 5 49.48 4.33 44.01
N VAL A 6 48.60 3.37 43.72
CA VAL A 6 48.13 3.13 42.35
C VAL A 6 47.27 4.34 41.97
N GLU A 7 47.79 5.23 41.12
CA GLU A 7 47.00 6.31 40.53
C GLU A 7 45.88 5.71 39.67
N ILE A 8 44.66 5.72 40.19
CA ILE A 8 43.47 5.42 39.41
C ILE A 8 43.35 6.53 38.35
N PRO A 9 43.24 6.19 37.04
CA PRO A 9 43.12 7.20 35.99
C PRO A 9 41.94 8.15 36.27
N LYS A 10 42.15 9.46 36.11
CA LYS A 10 41.13 10.50 36.39
C LYS A 10 39.76 10.19 35.76
N SER A 11 39.72 9.53 34.60
CA SER A 11 38.49 9.11 33.93
C SER A 11 37.67 8.10 34.74
N HIS A 12 38.31 7.11 35.36
CA HIS A 12 37.63 6.09 36.19
C HIS A 12 37.11 6.66 37.51
N TYR A 13 37.84 7.61 38.10
CA TYR A 13 37.38 8.33 39.30
C TYR A 13 36.12 9.16 39.02
N LYS A 14 36.11 9.90 37.90
CA LYS A 14 34.94 10.71 37.49
C LYS A 14 33.71 9.86 37.22
N GLU A 15 33.88 8.72 36.56
CA GLU A 15 32.77 7.80 36.27
C GLU A 15 32.16 7.23 37.56
N TRP A 16 33.00 6.81 38.51
CA TRP A 16 32.55 6.32 39.81
C TRP A 16 31.80 7.40 40.60
N GLN A 17 32.34 8.63 40.61
CA GLN A 17 31.71 9.75 41.30
C GLN A 17 30.35 10.12 40.67
N SER A 18 30.24 10.12 39.34
CA SER A 18 28.96 10.34 38.66
C SER A 18 27.90 9.30 39.04
N LYS A 19 28.28 8.01 39.16
CA LYS A 19 27.37 6.93 39.55
C LYS A 19 26.85 7.14 40.97
N ARG A 20 27.75 7.45 41.91
CA ARG A 20 27.38 7.73 43.30
C ARG A 20 26.47 8.95 43.44
N ASN A 21 26.81 10.05 42.77
CA ASN A 21 26.00 11.27 42.83
C ASN A 21 24.59 11.05 42.25
N PHE A 22 24.47 10.21 41.22
CA PHE A 22 23.17 9.81 40.68
C PHE A 22 22.36 9.00 41.70
N GLU A 23 22.97 8.01 42.35
CA GLU A 23 22.33 7.20 43.41
C GLU A 23 21.80 8.07 44.56
N GLU A 24 22.62 9.01 45.05
CA GLU A 24 22.22 9.94 46.12
C GLU A 24 21.03 10.82 45.70
N LEU A 25 20.96 11.23 44.42
CA LEU A 25 19.86 12.04 43.90
C LEU A 25 18.55 11.26 43.78
N ILE A 26 18.59 9.98 43.38
CA ILE A 26 17.36 9.19 43.15
C ILE A 26 16.73 8.61 44.42
N GLU A 27 17.42 8.67 45.57
CA GLU A 27 16.84 8.24 46.86
C GLU A 27 15.47 8.93 47.10
N PRO A 28 14.40 8.19 47.47
CA PRO A 28 14.40 6.86 48.10
C PRO A 28 14.51 5.64 47.18
N TRP A 29 14.58 5.84 45.86
CA TRP A 29 14.68 4.72 44.92
C TRP A 29 16.06 4.08 44.98
N TYR A 30 16.13 2.79 44.64
CA TYR A 30 17.39 2.06 44.65
C TYR A 30 17.63 1.31 43.34
N MET A 31 18.88 0.93 43.18
CA MET A 31 19.41 0.14 42.08
C MET A 31 19.43 -1.33 42.51
N PRO A 32 18.43 -2.17 42.17
CA PRO A 32 18.37 -3.58 42.59
C PRO A 32 19.56 -4.41 42.09
N PHE A 33 20.19 -3.95 41.01
CA PHE A 33 21.42 -4.52 40.48
C PHE A 33 22.50 -3.45 40.47
N ASN A 34 23.74 -3.84 40.75
CA ASN A 34 24.89 -2.96 40.57
C ASN A 34 24.97 -2.46 39.12
N TRP A 35 25.58 -1.28 38.91
CA TRP A 35 25.89 -0.77 37.58
C TRP A 35 26.52 -1.84 36.70
N ALA A 36 26.10 -1.89 35.44
CA ALA A 36 26.56 -2.88 34.48
C ALA A 36 28.09 -2.86 34.35
N VAL A 37 28.72 -4.02 34.56
CA VAL A 37 30.18 -4.19 34.47
C VAL A 37 30.65 -4.25 33.00
N ARG A 38 29.74 -4.51 32.06
CA ARG A 38 29.97 -4.55 30.61
C ARG A 38 28.96 -3.66 29.89
N ASP A 39 29.44 -2.77 29.01
CA ASP A 39 28.58 -1.85 28.24
C ASP A 39 27.87 -2.59 27.10
N TYR A 40 26.75 -3.24 27.43
CA TYR A 40 25.77 -3.72 26.44
C TYR A 40 24.80 -2.60 26.00
N GLY A 41 25.08 -1.36 26.40
CA GLY A 41 24.31 -0.17 26.06
C GLY A 41 23.28 0.28 27.08
N ILE A 42 23.19 -0.29 28.28
CA ILE A 42 22.42 0.28 29.40
C ILE A 42 23.32 0.17 30.63
N ASP A 43 23.45 1.26 31.38
CA ASP A 43 24.38 1.31 32.52
C ASP A 43 23.72 0.82 33.81
N GLY A 44 22.41 1.06 33.99
CA GLY A 44 21.73 0.75 35.23
C GLY A 44 20.22 0.54 35.10
N GLN A 45 19.62 -0.06 36.13
CA GLN A 45 18.18 -0.24 36.29
C GLN A 45 17.77 0.27 37.67
N VAL A 46 16.80 1.17 37.72
CA VAL A 46 16.27 1.77 38.95
C VAL A 46 14.90 1.17 39.25
N GLU A 47 14.66 0.80 40.51
CA GLU A 47 13.35 0.40 41.03
C GLU A 47 12.71 1.55 41.81
N ILE A 48 11.48 1.90 41.44
CA ILE A 48 10.70 2.91 42.15
C ILE A 48 10.22 2.34 43.48
N THR A 49 10.48 3.09 44.56
CA THR A 49 10.08 2.76 45.93
C THR A 49 9.37 3.93 46.59
N ARG A 50 8.72 3.64 47.73
CA ARG A 50 8.15 4.65 48.63
C ARG A 50 8.54 4.38 50.07
N PRO A 51 8.72 5.41 50.90
CA PRO A 51 8.93 5.23 52.33
C PRO A 51 7.71 4.59 53.01
N ILE A 52 7.95 3.73 53.98
CA ILE A 52 6.93 3.16 54.86
C ILE A 52 6.89 4.02 56.14
N ASN A 53 5.79 4.75 56.38
CA ASN A 53 5.44 5.44 57.64
C ASN A 53 6.63 5.91 58.51
N ASP A 54 7.23 7.06 58.19
CA ASP A 54 8.33 7.70 58.95
C ASP A 54 9.50 6.79 59.35
N SER A 55 9.69 5.65 58.67
CA SER A 55 10.79 4.70 58.88
C SER A 55 11.77 4.72 57.72
N ASP A 56 13.02 4.30 57.98
CA ASP A 56 14.07 4.09 56.96
C ASP A 56 13.78 2.86 56.06
N SER A 57 12.60 2.25 56.18
CA SER A 57 12.18 1.10 55.37
C SER A 57 11.39 1.55 54.15
N PHE A 58 11.76 1.04 52.97
CA PHE A 58 11.10 1.36 51.70
C PHE A 58 10.29 0.17 51.16
N ARG A 59 9.13 0.45 50.57
CA ARG A 59 8.31 -0.52 49.84
C ARG A 59 8.50 -0.36 48.33
N PRO A 60 8.83 -1.42 47.58
CA PRO A 60 8.89 -1.36 46.12
C PRO A 60 7.50 -1.22 45.49
N ASP A 61 7.40 -0.38 44.46
CA ASP A 61 6.21 -0.25 43.61
C ASP A 61 6.20 -1.29 42.47
N SER A 62 7.21 -2.17 42.40
CA SER A 62 7.43 -3.14 41.31
C SER A 62 7.43 -2.51 39.91
N LYS A 63 7.98 -1.29 39.83
CA LYS A 63 8.10 -0.50 38.61
C LYS A 63 9.54 -0.07 38.41
N PHE A 64 10.01 -0.19 37.18
CA PHE A 64 11.42 -0.06 36.83
C PHE A 64 11.61 0.88 35.66
N PHE A 65 12.76 1.54 35.62
CA PHE A 65 13.26 2.21 34.42
C PHE A 65 14.76 1.94 34.25
N PHE A 66 15.24 2.01 33.02
CA PHE A 66 16.66 1.92 32.72
C PHE A 66 17.29 3.30 32.69
N VAL A 67 18.54 3.38 33.12
CA VAL A 67 19.36 4.58 33.01
C VAL A 67 20.59 4.31 32.15
N GLN A 68 20.84 5.20 31.20
CA GLN A 68 22.15 5.37 30.59
C GLN A 68 22.78 6.64 31.17
N LEU A 69 23.92 6.47 31.84
CA LEU A 69 24.70 7.57 32.39
C LEU A 69 25.76 8.03 31.39
N LYS A 70 25.86 9.33 31.18
CA LYS A 70 26.98 9.95 30.47
C LYS A 70 27.52 11.10 31.31
N SER A 71 28.80 11.44 31.13
CA SER A 71 29.43 12.53 31.87
C SER A 71 30.32 13.33 30.92
N THR A 72 30.32 14.65 31.10
CA THR A 72 31.18 15.58 30.35
C THR A 72 31.59 16.76 31.24
N ASP A 73 32.78 17.30 30.99
CA ASP A 73 33.27 18.53 31.63
C ASP A 73 32.97 19.78 30.79
N ASP A 74 32.54 19.60 29.53
CA ASP A 74 32.29 20.67 28.55
C ASP A 74 30.84 20.57 28.05
N VAL A 75 29.89 21.01 28.88
CA VAL A 75 28.47 21.06 28.51
C VAL A 75 28.23 22.24 27.57
N LYS A 76 27.85 21.94 26.33
CA LYS A 76 27.52 22.96 25.33
C LYS A 76 26.05 23.37 25.44
N ILE A 77 25.82 24.56 26.00
CA ILE A 77 24.49 25.16 26.10
C ILE A 77 24.24 26.06 24.88
N ILE A 78 23.17 25.78 24.13
CA ILE A 78 22.74 26.55 22.95
C ILE A 78 21.24 26.81 23.06
N LYS A 79 20.84 28.10 23.08
CA LYS A 79 19.44 28.56 23.07
C LYS A 79 18.56 27.74 24.04
N ASP A 80 18.95 27.72 25.31
CA ASP A 80 18.27 27.03 26.43
C ASP A 80 18.24 25.50 26.37
N SER A 81 19.15 24.90 25.61
CA SER A 81 19.31 23.45 25.58
C SER A 81 20.77 23.01 25.70
N VAL A 82 21.00 21.96 26.48
CA VAL A 82 22.25 21.19 26.48
C VAL A 82 22.30 20.34 25.21
N SER A 83 23.38 20.48 24.44
CA SER A 83 23.62 19.72 23.22
C SER A 83 24.57 18.55 23.49
N PHE A 84 24.13 17.33 23.19
CA PHE A 84 24.92 16.11 23.39
C PHE A 84 24.83 15.17 22.19
N SER A 85 25.97 14.78 21.61
CA SER A 85 26.02 13.90 20.44
C SER A 85 26.03 12.43 20.85
N ILE A 86 25.22 11.61 20.19
CA ILE A 86 25.10 10.19 20.48
C ILE A 86 24.92 9.33 19.22
N PRO A 87 25.47 8.10 19.17
CA PRO A 87 25.21 7.18 18.07
C PRO A 87 23.71 6.86 17.93
N VAL A 88 23.20 6.97 16.70
CA VAL A 88 21.78 6.73 16.38
C VAL A 88 21.34 5.32 16.75
N LYS A 89 22.21 4.33 16.51
CA LYS A 89 21.97 2.92 16.88
C LYS A 89 21.63 2.73 18.37
N LYS A 90 22.20 3.55 19.26
CA LYS A 90 21.92 3.49 20.71
C LYS A 90 20.51 4.00 21.00
N ILE A 91 20.09 5.11 20.39
CA ILE A 91 18.72 5.63 20.52
C ILE A 91 17.69 4.59 20.06
N ILE A 92 17.90 3.98 18.89
CA ILE A 92 16.99 2.95 18.37
C ILE A 92 16.92 1.75 19.31
N GLN A 93 18.07 1.30 19.83
CA GLN A 93 18.14 0.21 20.81
C GLN A 93 17.37 0.54 22.09
N TRP A 94 17.54 1.75 22.63
CA TRP A 94 16.90 2.20 23.87
C TRP A 94 15.40 2.41 23.73
N TYR A 95 14.98 2.99 22.61
CA TYR A 95 13.56 3.19 22.31
C TYR A 95 12.79 1.87 22.15
N SER A 96 13.48 0.82 21.71
CA SER A 96 12.92 -0.54 21.57
C SER A 96 12.91 -1.34 22.88
N SER A 97 13.31 -0.73 23.99
CA SER A 97 13.34 -1.38 25.31
C SER A 97 11.93 -1.59 25.86
N ASN A 98 11.74 -2.66 26.62
CA ASN A 98 10.47 -2.96 27.29
C ASN A 98 10.21 -2.10 28.54
N LEU A 99 11.23 -1.41 29.05
CA LEU A 99 11.15 -0.44 30.14
C LEU A 99 11.57 0.95 29.65
N PRO A 100 11.05 2.04 30.24
CA PRO A 100 11.44 3.39 29.85
C PRO A 100 12.95 3.58 30.08
N VAL A 101 13.63 4.23 29.14
CA VAL A 101 15.07 4.50 29.22
C VAL A 101 15.31 5.99 29.40
N MET A 102 16.00 6.37 30.48
CA MET A 102 16.47 7.71 30.75
C MET A 102 17.93 7.86 30.34
N LEU A 103 18.25 8.85 29.50
CA LEU A 103 19.60 9.37 29.36
C LEU A 103 19.84 10.41 30.45
N ALA A 104 20.78 10.14 31.36
CA ALA A 104 21.22 11.07 32.40
C ALA A 104 22.63 11.57 32.08
N LEU A 105 22.74 12.85 31.70
CA LEU A 105 24.00 13.51 31.37
C LEU A 105 24.49 14.33 32.56
N ASN A 106 25.54 13.87 33.23
CA ASN A 106 26.23 14.61 34.28
C ASN A 106 27.10 15.71 33.67
N ASP A 107 26.81 16.95 34.05
CA ASP A 107 27.74 18.06 33.97
C ASP A 107 28.67 18.02 35.17
N PHE A 108 29.88 17.50 34.98
CA PHE A 108 30.82 17.34 36.08
C PHE A 108 31.29 18.68 36.66
N SER A 109 31.19 19.77 35.89
CA SER A 109 31.59 21.11 36.35
C SER A 109 30.59 21.72 37.32
N THR A 110 29.30 21.50 37.09
CA THR A 110 28.20 22.05 37.91
C THR A 110 27.55 21.02 38.83
N GLN A 111 27.93 19.75 38.70
CA GLN A 111 27.33 18.59 39.38
C GLN A 111 25.83 18.44 39.09
N LYS A 112 25.35 18.96 37.96
CA LYS A 112 23.96 18.84 37.52
C LYS A 112 23.78 17.65 36.59
N PHE A 113 22.69 16.92 36.77
CA PHE A 113 22.29 15.86 35.84
C PHE A 113 21.16 16.35 34.94
N TYR A 114 21.43 16.48 33.64
CA TYR A 114 20.41 16.76 32.65
C TYR A 114 19.78 15.45 32.17
N MET A 115 18.44 15.36 32.19
CA MET A 115 17.72 14.13 31.86
C MET A 115 16.91 14.25 30.57
N LEU A 116 16.88 13.16 29.81
CA LEU A 116 16.05 13.03 28.62
C LEU A 116 15.52 11.59 28.53
N TRP A 117 14.20 11.45 28.40
CA TRP A 117 13.58 10.16 28.11
C TRP A 117 13.77 9.79 26.64
N ILE A 118 14.06 8.51 26.39
CA ILE A 118 14.11 7.95 25.05
C ILE A 118 12.75 7.35 24.72
N ASP A 119 11.80 8.24 24.39
CA ASP A 119 10.40 7.90 24.20
C ASP A 119 9.83 8.43 22.88
N ILE A 120 8.53 8.20 22.65
CA ILE A 120 7.86 8.63 21.42
C ILE A 120 7.93 10.14 21.23
N THR A 121 7.97 10.93 22.30
CA THR A 121 8.10 12.39 22.21
C THR A 121 9.46 12.78 21.68
N LEU A 122 10.54 12.12 22.15
CA LEU A 122 11.86 12.28 21.55
C LEU A 122 11.87 11.85 20.08
N ILE A 123 11.36 10.65 19.77
CA ILE A 123 11.35 10.14 18.39
C ILE A 123 10.58 11.08 17.46
N ASN A 124 9.40 11.55 17.85
CA ASN A 124 8.62 12.53 17.08
C ASN A 124 9.37 13.85 16.91
N LYS A 125 10.13 14.29 17.92
CA LYS A 125 10.98 15.48 17.82
C LYS A 125 12.15 15.26 16.84
N LEU A 126 12.77 14.09 16.85
CA LEU A 126 13.83 13.75 15.91
C LEU A 126 13.28 13.61 14.48
N ASP A 127 12.12 12.97 14.32
CA ASP A 127 11.43 12.82 13.04
C ASP A 127 11.04 14.19 12.46
N SER A 128 10.39 15.05 13.25
CA SER A 128 10.05 16.41 12.82
C SER A 128 11.27 17.30 12.56
N THR A 129 12.42 17.00 13.19
CA THR A 129 13.66 17.74 12.92
C THR A 129 14.34 17.25 11.64
N ASN A 130 14.43 15.93 11.46
CA ASN A 130 15.02 15.28 10.31
C ASN A 130 14.60 13.81 10.29
N GLU A 131 13.58 13.43 9.53
CA GLU A 131 13.11 12.03 9.45
C GLU A 131 14.17 11.02 9.02
N ASN A 132 15.24 11.48 8.37
CA ASN A 132 16.36 10.64 7.98
C ASN A 132 17.43 10.52 9.08
N TRP A 133 17.16 10.96 10.31
CA TRP A 133 18.09 10.87 11.43
C TRP A 133 18.52 9.44 11.73
N VAL A 134 17.62 8.47 11.49
CA VAL A 134 17.84 7.02 11.66
C VAL A 134 19.05 6.53 10.84
N ASN A 135 19.39 7.25 9.75
CA ASN A 135 20.46 6.88 8.83
C ASN A 135 21.79 7.57 9.14
N GLN A 136 21.81 8.46 10.13
CA GLN A 136 23.01 9.15 10.55
C GLN A 136 23.87 8.25 11.44
N LYS A 137 25.20 8.44 11.41
CA LYS A 137 26.10 7.75 12.35
C LYS A 137 25.82 8.17 13.81
N SER A 138 25.51 9.44 14.01
CA SER A 138 25.23 10.07 15.30
C SER A 138 24.27 11.24 15.13
N ILE A 139 23.50 11.53 16.17
CA ILE A 139 22.63 12.70 16.25
C ILE A 139 22.93 13.53 17.50
N THR A 140 22.76 14.85 17.41
CA THR A 140 22.86 15.74 18.57
C THR A 140 21.49 15.91 19.23
N LEU A 141 21.37 15.38 20.45
CA LEU A 141 20.20 15.54 21.30
C LEU A 141 20.22 16.93 21.94
N LYS A 142 19.05 17.57 21.99
CA LYS A 142 18.83 18.86 22.67
C LYS A 142 18.00 18.64 23.92
N ILE A 143 18.66 18.64 25.07
CA ILE A 143 18.05 18.46 26.38
C ILE A 143 17.74 19.86 26.96
N PRO A 144 16.49 20.18 27.29
CA PRO A 144 16.17 21.47 27.91
C PRO A 144 17.01 21.69 29.18
N VAL A 145 17.54 22.90 29.38
CA VAL A 145 18.33 23.20 30.60
C VAL A 145 17.49 23.13 31.89
N THR A 146 16.17 23.13 31.76
CA THR A 146 15.20 22.93 32.85
C THR A 146 15.00 21.46 33.21
N ASN A 147 15.36 20.53 32.33
CA ASN A 147 15.22 19.09 32.58
C ASN A 147 16.40 18.58 33.42
N VAL A 148 16.43 19.00 34.68
CA VAL A 148 17.48 18.63 35.64
C VAL A 148 16.92 17.64 36.64
N LEU A 149 17.67 16.56 36.92
CA LEU A 149 17.36 15.61 37.98
C LEU A 149 17.65 16.26 39.34
N THR A 150 16.58 16.49 40.07
CA THR A 150 16.57 17.02 41.45
C THR A 150 15.61 16.20 42.31
N LYS A 151 15.69 16.34 43.64
CA LYS A 151 14.73 15.72 44.57
C LYS A 151 13.27 16.11 44.25
N GLU A 152 13.04 17.36 43.86
CA GLU A 152 11.71 17.85 43.47
C GLU A 152 11.19 17.20 42.18
N SER A 153 12.09 16.81 41.26
CA SER A 153 11.71 16.19 39.99
C SER A 153 11.29 14.71 40.12
N LEU A 154 11.59 14.06 41.27
CA LEU A 154 11.38 12.63 41.46
C LEU A 154 9.90 12.25 41.34
N GLU A 155 8.97 13.04 41.86
CA GLU A 155 7.55 12.68 41.75
C GLU A 155 7.08 12.70 40.29
N ASN A 156 7.55 13.66 39.48
CA ASN A 156 7.23 13.71 38.05
C ASN A 156 7.80 12.49 37.28
N ILE A 157 9.04 12.09 37.59
CA ILE A 157 9.66 10.89 37.02
C ILE A 157 8.88 9.64 37.44
N ARG A 158 8.48 9.52 38.71
CA ARG A 158 7.69 8.39 39.21
C ARG A 158 6.34 8.31 38.50
N GLN A 159 5.62 9.42 38.37
CA GLN A 159 4.35 9.46 37.63
C GLN A 159 4.54 9.03 36.18
N TYR A 160 5.60 9.49 35.51
CA TYR A 160 5.94 9.06 34.16
C TYR A 160 6.14 7.54 34.08
N VAL A 161 7.00 6.96 34.94
CA VAL A 161 7.27 5.51 34.95
C VAL A 161 6.02 4.69 35.28
N LEU A 162 5.16 5.16 36.18
CA LEU A 162 3.89 4.51 36.52
C LEU A 162 2.91 4.51 35.34
N SER A 163 2.87 5.60 34.57
CA SER A 163 2.02 5.77 33.39
C SER A 163 2.58 5.10 32.13
N TRP A 164 3.85 4.68 32.14
CA TRP A 164 4.53 4.13 30.99
C TRP A 164 3.84 2.88 30.45
N LYS A 165 3.64 2.87 29.14
CA LYS A 165 3.18 1.72 28.37
C LYS A 165 4.31 1.29 27.45
N THR A 166 4.52 -0.01 27.33
CA THR A 166 5.52 -0.57 26.41
C THR A 166 5.27 0.00 25.01
N THR A 167 6.31 0.60 24.42
CA THR A 167 6.27 1.12 23.06
C THR A 167 6.13 -0.08 22.11
N SER A 168 4.95 -0.25 21.49
CA SER A 168 4.75 -1.27 20.44
C SER A 168 5.49 -0.92 19.14
N ARG A 169 5.93 0.35 19.00
CA ARG A 169 6.47 0.89 17.76
C ARG A 169 7.98 0.74 17.67
N LYS A 170 8.45 -0.20 16.86
CA LYS A 170 9.85 -0.24 16.40
C LYS A 170 10.06 0.75 15.25
N ILE A 171 11.24 1.35 15.16
CA ILE A 171 11.62 2.22 14.03
C ILE A 171 12.12 1.33 12.89
N ILE A 172 11.38 1.25 11.78
CA ILE A 172 11.81 0.49 10.59
C ILE A 172 13.07 1.13 10.03
N GLN A 173 14.18 0.39 10.05
CA GLN A 173 15.46 0.81 9.48
C GLN A 173 15.47 0.60 7.96
N PRO A 174 16.30 1.34 7.21
CA PRO A 174 16.45 1.10 5.78
C PRO A 174 16.92 -0.31 5.46
N GLY A 175 16.38 -0.89 4.39
CA GLY A 175 16.64 -2.24 3.93
C GLY A 175 15.73 -3.31 4.54
N ILE A 176 15.06 -3.03 5.66
CA ILE A 176 14.26 -4.02 6.38
C ILE A 176 13.14 -4.60 5.50
N TYR A 177 12.46 -3.78 4.68
CA TYR A 177 11.42 -4.31 3.80
C TYR A 177 11.96 -5.36 2.82
N PHE A 178 13.11 -5.09 2.20
CA PHE A 178 13.71 -6.02 1.25
C PHE A 178 14.35 -7.22 1.94
N GLU A 179 14.94 -7.05 3.13
CA GLU A 179 15.39 -8.17 3.96
C GLU A 179 14.22 -9.11 4.30
N LEU A 180 13.05 -8.57 4.64
CA LEU A 180 11.84 -9.36 4.90
C LEU A 180 11.29 -10.01 3.62
N LYS A 181 11.23 -9.28 2.50
CA LYS A 181 10.82 -9.82 1.20
C LYS A 181 11.73 -10.96 0.76
N ASP A 182 13.05 -10.78 0.85
CA ASP A 182 14.05 -11.78 0.49
C ASP A 182 13.97 -12.99 1.42
N ARG A 183 13.71 -12.79 2.72
CA ARG A 183 13.44 -13.90 3.64
C ARG A 183 12.20 -14.69 3.24
N CYS A 184 11.10 -14.05 2.85
CA CYS A 184 9.94 -14.75 2.31
C CYS A 184 10.29 -15.55 1.03
N LYS A 185 11.14 -15.00 0.14
CA LYS A 185 11.64 -15.73 -1.04
C LYS A 185 12.50 -16.93 -0.67
N GLU A 186 13.37 -16.78 0.33
CA GLU A 186 14.22 -17.87 0.82
C GLU A 186 13.39 -18.99 1.45
N LEU A 187 12.36 -18.63 2.23
CA LEU A 187 11.40 -19.59 2.77
C LEU A 187 10.63 -20.32 1.65
N LEU A 188 10.18 -19.59 0.62
CA LEU A 188 9.50 -20.18 -0.53
C LEU A 188 10.44 -21.11 -1.32
N LYS A 189 11.71 -20.73 -1.49
CA LYS A 189 12.72 -21.57 -2.15
C LYS A 189 13.04 -22.82 -1.34
N LEU A 190 13.14 -22.69 -0.01
CA LEU A 190 13.29 -23.83 0.89
C LEU A 190 12.08 -24.75 0.76
N TYR A 191 10.86 -24.20 0.78
CA TYR A 191 9.64 -24.96 0.61
C TYR A 191 9.62 -25.74 -0.71
N SER A 192 9.95 -25.08 -1.82
CA SER A 192 10.11 -25.72 -3.14
C SER A 192 11.15 -26.85 -3.13
N THR A 193 12.29 -26.64 -2.48
CA THR A 193 13.33 -27.67 -2.38
C THR A 193 12.85 -28.91 -1.63
N ILE A 194 12.07 -28.72 -0.55
CA ILE A 194 11.54 -29.84 0.25
C ILE A 194 10.43 -30.59 -0.51
N SER A 195 9.58 -29.89 -1.27
CA SER A 195 8.43 -30.48 -1.96
C SER A 195 8.77 -31.14 -3.30
N THR A 196 9.81 -30.67 -4.00
CA THR A 196 10.20 -31.14 -5.34
C THR A 196 10.31 -32.68 -5.46
N PRO A 197 10.94 -33.42 -4.51
CA PRO A 197 11.06 -34.89 -4.61
C PRO A 197 9.72 -35.64 -4.61
N PHE A 198 8.65 -35.02 -4.09
CA PHE A 198 7.33 -35.63 -3.99
C PHE A 198 6.45 -35.35 -5.20
N ASN A 199 6.75 -34.28 -5.96
CA ASN A 199 6.08 -33.89 -7.20
C ASN A 199 4.55 -33.77 -7.05
N PHE A 200 4.10 -33.18 -5.93
CA PHE A 200 2.69 -32.86 -5.73
C PHE A 200 2.29 -31.66 -6.58
N GLU A 201 1.26 -31.83 -7.40
CA GLU A 201 0.80 -30.80 -8.34
C GLU A 201 0.19 -29.61 -7.59
N SER A 202 -0.57 -29.88 -6.54
CA SER A 202 -1.19 -28.83 -5.71
C SER A 202 -0.15 -27.92 -5.07
N ILE A 203 0.96 -28.49 -4.58
CA ILE A 203 2.03 -27.74 -3.93
C ILE A 203 2.86 -26.92 -4.92
N SER A 204 3.16 -27.48 -6.09
CA SER A 204 3.88 -26.76 -7.15
C SER A 204 3.09 -25.53 -7.62
N ASN A 205 1.78 -25.68 -7.83
CA ASN A 205 0.89 -24.57 -8.23
C ASN A 205 0.84 -23.45 -7.17
N ASP A 206 0.76 -23.81 -5.88
CA ASP A 206 0.80 -22.85 -4.77
C ASP A 206 2.13 -22.06 -4.78
N ILE A 207 3.27 -22.75 -4.94
CA ILE A 207 4.60 -22.12 -4.94
C ILE A 207 4.74 -21.10 -6.07
N ASP A 208 4.30 -21.45 -7.28
CA ASP A 208 4.36 -20.55 -8.44
C ASP A 208 3.50 -19.29 -8.20
N SER A 209 2.31 -19.47 -7.62
CA SER A 209 1.42 -18.36 -7.25
C SER A 209 2.08 -17.44 -6.21
N PHE A 210 2.63 -18.00 -5.13
CA PHE A 210 3.28 -17.22 -4.07
C PHE A 210 4.49 -16.46 -4.60
N ASN A 211 5.27 -17.03 -5.52
CA ASN A 211 6.41 -16.34 -6.11
C ASN A 211 5.99 -15.07 -6.86
N ILE A 212 4.91 -15.15 -7.65
CA ILE A 212 4.34 -13.98 -8.36
C ILE A 212 3.89 -12.92 -7.36
N GLN A 213 3.19 -13.33 -6.29
CA GLN A 213 2.69 -12.42 -5.26
C GLN A 213 3.82 -11.71 -4.50
N ILE A 214 4.89 -12.42 -4.12
CA ILE A 214 6.05 -11.81 -3.45
C ILE A 214 6.69 -10.76 -4.37
N GLU A 215 6.76 -11.01 -5.67
CA GLU A 215 7.31 -10.02 -6.60
C GLU A 215 6.43 -8.78 -6.72
N GLN A 216 5.11 -8.95 -6.66
CA GLN A 216 4.12 -7.89 -6.76
C GLN A 216 3.76 -7.24 -5.42
N ALA A 217 4.31 -7.73 -4.31
CA ALA A 217 3.93 -7.30 -2.96
C ALA A 217 4.10 -5.80 -2.72
N ILE A 218 5.06 -5.13 -3.36
CA ILE A 218 5.31 -3.70 -3.14
C ILE A 218 4.15 -2.84 -3.65
N TYR A 219 3.69 -1.93 -2.81
CA TYR A 219 2.59 -1.04 -3.16
C TYR A 219 3.07 0.13 -4.01
N LYS A 220 2.42 0.36 -5.15
CA LYS A 220 2.83 1.36 -6.15
C LYS A 220 1.90 2.57 -6.11
N ILE A 221 2.46 3.74 -5.80
CA ILE A 221 1.78 5.03 -5.87
C ILE A 221 2.25 5.72 -7.15
N ALA A 222 1.38 5.79 -8.14
CA ALA A 222 1.63 6.53 -9.37
C ALA A 222 1.48 8.04 -9.12
N ILE A 223 2.41 8.83 -9.64
CA ILE A 223 2.34 10.29 -9.63
C ILE A 223 2.25 10.73 -11.08
N THR A 224 1.13 11.35 -11.41
CA THR A 224 0.77 11.71 -12.79
C THR A 224 0.22 13.13 -12.86
N GLY A 225 0.15 13.69 -14.05
CA GLY A 225 -0.23 15.08 -14.32
C GLY A 225 0.61 15.68 -15.45
N GLN A 226 0.20 16.84 -15.96
CA GLN A 226 0.85 17.46 -17.11
C GLN A 226 2.34 17.75 -16.84
N SER A 227 3.09 18.09 -17.88
CA SER A 227 4.46 18.59 -17.69
C SER A 227 4.46 19.86 -16.83
N ARG A 228 5.50 20.05 -16.01
CA ARG A 228 5.73 21.24 -15.18
C ARG A 228 4.69 21.56 -14.10
N VAL A 229 3.75 20.67 -13.79
CA VAL A 229 2.80 20.84 -12.65
C VAL A 229 3.45 20.65 -11.27
N GLY A 230 4.73 20.25 -11.23
CA GLY A 230 5.51 20.06 -10.01
C GLY A 230 5.47 18.65 -9.42
N LYS A 231 5.31 17.61 -10.24
CA LYS A 231 5.39 16.18 -9.84
C LYS A 231 6.71 15.85 -9.13
N SER A 232 7.84 16.23 -9.73
CA SER A 232 9.18 16.01 -9.16
C SER A 232 9.35 16.73 -7.82
N SER A 233 8.87 17.97 -7.70
CA SER A 233 8.88 18.69 -6.43
C SER A 233 8.02 18.01 -5.37
N LEU A 234 6.88 17.43 -5.76
CA LEU A 234 6.02 16.66 -4.85
C LEU A 234 6.67 15.35 -4.40
N ILE A 235 7.30 14.60 -5.30
CA ILE A 235 8.10 13.41 -4.96
C ILE A 235 9.17 13.77 -3.93
N ASN A 236 9.91 14.85 -4.21
CA ASN A 236 10.96 15.36 -3.34
C ASN A 236 10.40 15.78 -1.96
N ALA A 237 9.24 16.44 -1.93
CA ALA A 237 8.56 16.83 -0.70
C ALA A 237 8.09 15.62 0.13
N LEU A 238 7.45 14.64 -0.51
CA LEU A 238 7.00 13.38 0.12
C LEU A 238 8.20 12.61 0.70
N LEU A 239 9.29 12.50 -0.06
CA LEU A 239 10.51 11.82 0.38
C LEU A 239 11.41 12.65 1.31
N LYS A 240 11.06 13.91 1.55
CA LYS A 240 11.84 14.90 2.34
C LYS A 240 13.28 15.02 1.87
N ARG A 241 13.50 14.93 0.55
CA ARG A 241 14.79 14.96 -0.13
C ARG A 241 14.73 15.80 -1.39
N LYS A 242 15.78 16.58 -1.68
CA LYS A 242 15.83 17.48 -2.86
C LYS A 242 16.50 16.89 -4.09
N ASP A 243 17.10 15.71 -3.96
CA ASP A 243 18.04 15.12 -4.91
C ASP A 243 17.48 13.89 -5.64
N VAL A 244 16.22 13.52 -5.40
CA VAL A 244 15.64 12.27 -5.91
C VAL A 244 15.08 12.42 -7.32
N SER A 245 14.09 13.29 -7.50
CA SER A 245 13.52 13.55 -8.82
C SER A 245 14.06 14.88 -9.37
N PRO A 246 14.57 14.93 -10.62
CA PRO A 246 15.08 16.15 -11.22
C PRO A 246 14.05 17.28 -11.24
N THR A 247 14.40 18.43 -10.65
CA THR A 247 13.61 19.66 -10.69
C THR A 247 14.41 20.73 -11.44
N GLY A 248 13.92 21.19 -12.60
CA GLY A 248 14.63 22.16 -13.44
C GLY A 248 13.75 22.81 -14.50
N PHE A 249 14.29 23.81 -15.20
CA PHE A 249 13.62 24.59 -16.25
C PHE A 249 13.22 23.73 -17.46
N PHE A 250 13.93 22.62 -17.68
CA PHE A 250 13.77 21.73 -18.83
C PHE A 250 12.97 20.46 -18.49
N GLN A 251 12.34 19.86 -19.51
CA GLN A 251 11.35 18.81 -19.34
C GLN A 251 11.99 17.52 -18.79
N THR A 252 11.61 17.11 -17.59
CA THR A 252 11.44 15.68 -17.29
C THR A 252 10.21 15.28 -18.11
N THR A 253 10.31 14.49 -19.18
CA THR A 253 10.50 13.05 -19.07
C THR A 253 10.23 12.38 -20.43
N GLY A 254 11.00 11.35 -20.79
CA GLY A 254 10.61 10.29 -21.74
C GLY A 254 10.77 8.88 -21.16
N VAL A 255 11.22 8.78 -19.91
CA VAL A 255 11.59 7.52 -19.23
C VAL A 255 10.94 7.49 -17.85
N PRO A 256 10.19 6.43 -17.49
CA PRO A 256 9.62 6.27 -16.15
C PRO A 256 10.68 6.22 -15.06
N ILE A 257 10.38 6.86 -13.92
CA ILE A 257 11.22 6.79 -12.72
C ILE A 257 10.43 6.06 -11.64
N GLN A 258 11.06 5.05 -11.03
CA GLN A 258 10.51 4.38 -9.86
C GLN A 258 11.43 4.59 -8.67
N VAL A 259 10.86 4.99 -7.54
CA VAL A 259 11.57 5.15 -6.28
C VAL A 259 11.19 4.02 -5.33
N LEU A 260 12.18 3.26 -4.88
CA LEU A 260 12.07 2.04 -4.09
C LEU A 260 12.83 2.17 -2.77
N PRO A 261 12.41 1.46 -1.70
CA PRO A 261 13.22 1.35 -0.49
C PRO A 261 14.54 0.62 -0.79
N ASN A 262 15.55 0.82 0.04
CA ASN A 262 16.77 0.02 0.06
C ASN A 262 17.63 0.37 1.28
N LYS A 263 18.62 -0.47 1.57
CA LYS A 263 19.60 -0.20 2.63
C LYS A 263 20.55 0.95 2.29
N GLU A 264 20.90 1.10 1.01
CA GLU A 264 21.82 2.11 0.50
C GLU A 264 21.22 2.84 -0.71
N ASP A 265 21.60 4.10 -0.85
CA ASP A 265 21.21 4.92 -2.01
C ASP A 265 21.96 4.44 -3.27
N LEU A 266 21.22 3.89 -4.24
CA LEU A 266 21.74 3.48 -5.53
C LEU A 266 20.73 3.74 -6.66
N VAL A 267 21.21 3.72 -7.90
CA VAL A 267 20.36 3.86 -9.10
C VAL A 267 20.58 2.65 -9.99
N LYS A 268 19.48 2.01 -10.41
CA LYS A 268 19.48 0.94 -11.40
C LYS A 268 18.85 1.44 -12.69
N ILE A 269 19.60 1.36 -13.77
CA ILE A 269 19.14 1.71 -15.11
C ILE A 269 18.79 0.41 -15.82
N ILE A 270 17.52 0.26 -16.19
CA ILE A 270 17.03 -0.92 -16.90
C ILE A 270 16.72 -0.51 -18.33
N TYR A 271 17.35 -1.18 -19.29
CA TYR A 271 17.17 -0.93 -20.71
C TYR A 271 16.08 -1.82 -21.29
N ARG A 272 15.47 -1.41 -22.43
CA ARG A 272 14.41 -2.17 -23.11
C ARG A 272 14.83 -3.57 -23.57
N ASN A 273 16.13 -3.82 -23.69
CA ASN A 273 16.71 -5.13 -24.01
C ASN A 273 16.95 -6.02 -22.77
N GLY A 274 16.54 -5.59 -21.58
CA GLY A 274 16.72 -6.32 -20.33
C GLY A 274 18.08 -6.13 -19.64
N LYS A 275 19.02 -5.37 -20.23
CA LYS A 275 20.28 -5.03 -19.57
C LYS A 275 20.00 -4.17 -18.33
N ILE A 276 20.69 -4.47 -17.23
CA ILE A 276 20.62 -3.70 -15.97
C ILE A 276 22.01 -3.18 -15.62
N ILE A 277 22.13 -1.87 -15.37
CA ILE A 277 23.33 -1.24 -14.83
C ILE A 277 23.00 -0.73 -13.43
N THR A 278 23.88 -0.99 -12.45
CA THR A 278 23.76 -0.48 -11.08
C THR A 278 24.87 0.52 -10.80
N GLU A 279 24.51 1.72 -10.37
CA GLU A 279 25.44 2.79 -10.02
C GLU A 279 25.16 3.33 -8.62
N LYS A 280 26.17 3.97 -8.01
CA LYS A 280 25.96 4.75 -6.79
C LYS A 280 24.98 5.88 -7.07
N PHE A 281 24.13 6.20 -6.10
CA PHE A 281 23.19 7.28 -6.27
C PHE A 281 23.91 8.60 -6.56
N SER A 282 23.54 9.20 -7.69
CA SER A 282 24.02 10.50 -8.11
C SER A 282 22.95 11.12 -8.98
N PHE A 283 22.63 12.38 -8.68
CA PHE A 283 21.68 13.16 -9.47
C PHE A 283 22.06 13.18 -10.96
N ASN A 284 23.36 13.26 -11.26
CA ASN A 284 23.87 13.30 -12.63
C ASN A 284 23.52 12.03 -13.42
N VAL A 285 23.53 10.86 -12.76
CA VAL A 285 23.21 9.57 -13.39
C VAL A 285 21.72 9.51 -13.76
N ILE A 286 20.86 10.01 -12.86
CA ILE A 286 19.41 10.09 -13.09
C ILE A 286 19.13 11.06 -14.23
N GLU A 287 19.72 12.25 -14.19
CA GLU A 287 19.55 13.27 -15.24
C GLU A 287 20.04 12.77 -16.59
N GLU A 288 21.18 12.06 -16.65
CA GLU A 288 21.75 11.51 -17.87
C GLU A 288 20.82 10.51 -18.60
N HIS A 289 19.97 9.81 -17.86
CA HIS A 289 19.14 8.73 -18.38
C HIS A 289 17.65 9.09 -18.47
N ALA A 290 17.14 9.95 -17.60
CA ALA A 290 15.71 10.27 -17.51
C ALA A 290 15.33 11.66 -18.08
N SER A 291 16.28 12.60 -18.21
CA SER A 291 16.02 13.93 -18.76
C SER A 291 15.97 13.93 -20.29
N GLN A 292 15.07 14.72 -20.87
CA GLN A 292 15.04 14.95 -22.32
C GLN A 292 16.31 15.66 -22.83
N ASP A 293 16.98 16.47 -22.00
CA ASP A 293 18.18 17.21 -22.42
C ASP A 293 19.38 16.28 -22.68
N LYS A 294 19.47 15.19 -21.92
CA LYS A 294 20.59 14.23 -21.98
C LYS A 294 20.21 12.89 -22.62
N ASN A 295 18.92 12.61 -22.76
CA ASN A 295 18.36 11.42 -23.40
C ASN A 295 17.09 11.77 -24.20
N GLU A 296 17.26 12.65 -25.18
CA GLU A 296 16.21 13.09 -26.10
C GLU A 296 15.49 11.90 -26.75
N ASP A 297 14.15 11.92 -26.74
CA ASP A 297 13.26 10.88 -27.29
C ASP A 297 13.57 9.45 -26.78
N ASN A 298 14.22 9.35 -25.63
CA ASN A 298 14.71 8.08 -25.09
C ASN A 298 15.60 7.29 -26.08
N LYS A 299 16.48 7.98 -26.83
CA LYS A 299 17.47 7.37 -27.75
C LYS A 299 18.37 6.31 -27.09
N LYS A 300 18.61 6.42 -25.77
CA LYS A 300 19.34 5.41 -24.98
C LYS A 300 18.53 4.14 -24.72
N ALA A 301 17.27 4.06 -25.16
CA ALA A 301 16.36 2.92 -25.02
C ALA A 301 16.21 2.44 -23.57
N VAL A 302 16.12 3.39 -22.63
CA VAL A 302 15.92 3.10 -21.21
C VAL A 302 14.45 2.72 -21.00
N ALA A 303 14.21 1.57 -20.38
CA ALA A 303 12.86 1.14 -20.02
C ALA A 303 12.39 1.84 -18.73
N ILE A 304 13.27 1.93 -17.74
CA ILE A 304 12.97 2.52 -16.43
C ILE A 304 14.25 2.90 -15.69
N VAL A 305 14.20 4.00 -14.92
CA VAL A 305 15.22 4.36 -13.94
C VAL A 305 14.67 4.03 -12.55
N ALA A 306 15.23 3.00 -11.92
CA ALA A 306 14.86 2.58 -10.58
C ALA A 306 15.83 3.17 -9.54
N ILE A 307 15.35 4.16 -8.79
CA ILE A 307 16.07 4.81 -7.70
C ILE A 307 15.78 4.03 -6.42
N HIS A 308 16.81 3.46 -5.82
CA HIS A 308 16.76 2.76 -4.56
C HIS A 308 17.26 3.69 -3.46
N LEU A 309 16.46 3.98 -2.45
CA LEU A 309 16.78 4.94 -1.40
C LEU A 309 16.67 4.35 0.00
N ALA A 310 17.64 4.71 0.83
CA ALA A 310 17.53 4.57 2.28
C ALA A 310 16.54 5.63 2.82
N ASN A 311 15.25 5.28 2.81
CA ASN A 311 14.17 6.18 3.24
C ASN A 311 13.10 5.42 4.03
N ARG A 312 12.86 5.87 5.28
CA ARG A 312 11.94 5.22 6.22
C ARG A 312 10.49 5.12 5.72
N GLN A 313 10.04 6.07 4.91
CA GLN A 313 8.66 6.05 4.39
C GLN A 313 8.49 4.93 3.36
N LEU A 314 9.50 4.70 2.53
CA LEU A 314 9.49 3.63 1.53
C LEU A 314 9.55 2.25 2.19
N GLU A 315 10.26 2.10 3.31
CA GLU A 315 10.41 0.83 4.06
C GLU A 315 9.09 0.24 4.58
N ARG A 316 7.98 0.99 4.47
CA ARG A 316 6.64 0.48 4.73
C ARG A 316 6.11 -0.43 3.59
N GLY A 317 6.94 -0.70 2.58
CA GLY A 317 6.56 -1.47 1.39
C GLY A 317 5.83 -0.61 0.36
N VAL A 318 6.24 0.65 0.22
CA VAL A 318 5.67 1.62 -0.72
C VAL A 318 6.73 2.03 -1.73
N SER A 319 6.30 2.24 -2.97
CA SER A 319 7.11 2.79 -4.05
C SER A 319 6.38 3.93 -4.73
N PHE A 320 7.13 4.97 -5.09
CA PHE A 320 6.60 6.06 -5.92
C PHE A 320 6.98 5.80 -7.37
N PHE A 321 6.05 6.04 -8.27
CA PHE A 321 6.25 5.82 -9.69
C PHE A 321 5.89 7.12 -10.42
N ASP A 322 6.91 7.84 -10.89
CA ASP A 322 6.73 9.03 -11.73
C ASP A 322 6.42 8.55 -13.15
N ILE A 323 5.18 8.79 -13.58
CA ILE A 323 4.69 8.36 -14.87
C ILE A 323 4.80 9.52 -15.86
N PRO A 324 5.75 9.45 -16.79
CA PRO A 324 5.83 10.43 -17.86
C PRO A 324 4.79 10.17 -18.94
N GLY A 325 4.41 11.21 -19.67
CA GLY A 325 3.66 11.05 -20.91
C GLY A 325 2.14 10.87 -20.78
N PHE A 326 1.56 11.15 -19.60
CA PHE A 326 0.11 11.19 -19.43
C PHE A 326 -0.61 12.25 -20.31
N ASN A 327 0.18 13.14 -20.94
CA ASN A 327 -0.26 14.16 -21.88
C ASN A 327 0.63 14.14 -23.14
N ASP A 328 1.30 13.02 -23.42
CA ASP A 328 2.14 12.89 -24.61
C ASP A 328 1.25 12.84 -25.87
N PRO A 329 1.58 13.59 -26.94
CA PRO A 329 0.86 13.49 -28.20
C PRO A 329 1.05 12.13 -28.90
N ASN A 330 2.07 11.36 -28.54
CA ASN A 330 2.26 10.00 -29.05
C ASN A 330 1.36 9.01 -28.30
N GLU A 331 0.44 8.37 -29.03
CA GLU A 331 -0.54 7.44 -28.46
C GLU A 331 0.10 6.22 -27.78
N ASP A 332 1.21 5.69 -28.28
CA ASP A 332 1.89 4.54 -27.68
C ASP A 332 2.47 4.89 -26.30
N ILE A 333 3.03 6.10 -26.18
CA ILE A 333 3.61 6.62 -24.93
C ILE A 333 2.49 6.92 -23.94
N TYR A 334 1.42 7.58 -24.40
CA TYR A 334 0.23 7.84 -23.59
C TYR A 334 -0.41 6.54 -23.08
N ASN A 335 -0.58 5.53 -23.94
CA ASN A 335 -1.20 4.25 -23.57
C ASN A 335 -0.35 3.47 -22.56
N TYR A 336 0.97 3.47 -22.73
CA TYR A 336 1.88 2.86 -21.75
C TYR A 336 1.83 3.58 -20.40
N ALA A 337 1.88 4.92 -20.40
CA ALA A 337 1.76 5.74 -19.21
C ALA A 337 0.43 5.49 -18.49
N TRP A 338 -0.65 5.44 -19.26
CA TRP A 338 -1.99 5.17 -18.80
C TRP A 338 -2.12 3.79 -18.16
N ASN A 339 -1.71 2.73 -18.86
CA ASN A 339 -1.75 1.35 -18.36
C ASN A 339 -0.90 1.16 -17.10
N THR A 340 0.20 1.90 -16.98
CA THR A 340 1.04 1.87 -15.79
C THR A 340 0.35 2.55 -14.61
N ALA A 341 -0.33 3.68 -14.85
CA ALA A 341 -1.07 4.41 -13.83
C ALA A 341 -2.30 3.63 -13.33
N THR A 342 -3.05 2.98 -14.22
CA THR A 342 -4.24 2.21 -13.86
C THR A 342 -3.91 0.93 -13.10
N LYS A 343 -2.72 0.35 -13.30
CA LYS A 343 -2.20 -0.78 -12.51
C LYS A 343 -1.57 -0.38 -11.18
N ALA A 344 -1.35 0.92 -10.96
CA ALA A 344 -0.86 1.41 -9.67
C ALA A 344 -1.94 1.22 -8.61
N ASN A 345 -1.53 0.97 -7.37
CA ASN A 345 -2.45 0.74 -6.29
C ASN A 345 -3.09 2.04 -5.78
N ALA A 346 -2.39 3.19 -5.91
CA ALA A 346 -2.91 4.54 -5.72
C ALA A 346 -2.36 5.51 -6.78
N ILE A 347 -3.06 6.62 -7.00
CA ILE A 347 -2.71 7.63 -8.01
C ILE A 347 -2.78 9.03 -7.39
N ILE A 348 -1.68 9.77 -7.41
CA ILE A 348 -1.63 11.20 -7.10
C ILE A 348 -1.69 11.97 -8.41
N TYR A 349 -2.80 12.65 -8.66
CA TYR A 349 -3.03 13.42 -9.88
C TYR A 349 -2.74 14.91 -9.62
N VAL A 350 -1.62 15.40 -10.16
CA VAL A 350 -1.09 16.74 -9.88
C VAL A 350 -1.50 17.75 -10.96
N ILE A 351 -2.03 18.89 -10.52
CA ILE A 351 -2.52 20.00 -11.34
C ILE A 351 -1.82 21.29 -10.89
N ASP A 352 -1.44 22.14 -11.84
CA ASP A 352 -0.88 23.47 -11.55
C ASP A 352 -2.00 24.47 -11.22
N ALA A 353 -1.98 25.04 -10.02
CA ALA A 353 -2.94 26.06 -9.58
C ALA A 353 -2.49 27.50 -9.91
N SER A 354 -1.21 27.73 -10.22
CA SER A 354 -0.61 29.08 -10.28
C SER A 354 -1.28 30.03 -11.29
N SER A 355 -1.84 29.49 -12.37
CA SER A 355 -2.59 30.28 -13.37
C SER A 355 -3.87 30.92 -12.83
N ALA A 356 -4.39 30.45 -11.68
CA ALA A 356 -5.60 30.98 -11.06
C ALA A 356 -5.43 32.41 -10.53
N GLU A 357 -4.20 32.81 -10.16
CA GLU A 357 -3.93 34.14 -9.63
C GLU A 357 -4.39 35.23 -10.61
N HIS A 358 -4.20 35.00 -11.90
CA HIS A 358 -4.55 35.95 -12.97
C HIS A 358 -5.88 35.60 -13.64
N GLY A 359 -6.69 34.72 -13.03
CA GLY A 359 -7.97 34.27 -13.57
C GLY A 359 -7.86 33.31 -14.77
N GLY A 360 -6.65 32.82 -15.08
CA GLY A 360 -6.38 31.94 -16.22
C GLY A 360 -6.59 30.46 -15.93
N PHE A 361 -6.97 30.09 -14.70
CA PHE A 361 -7.21 28.68 -14.38
C PHE A 361 -8.51 28.21 -15.03
N ILE A 362 -8.39 27.19 -15.87
CA ILE A 362 -9.51 26.49 -16.47
C ILE A 362 -9.36 25.01 -16.10
N PHE A 363 -10.42 24.44 -15.55
CA PHE A 363 -10.52 22.98 -15.43
C PHE A 363 -10.68 22.39 -16.84
N SER A 364 -9.55 22.11 -17.49
CA SER A 364 -9.49 21.77 -18.90
C SER A 364 -10.26 20.49 -19.23
N SER A 365 -10.67 20.36 -20.49
CA SER A 365 -11.26 19.12 -21.02
C SER A 365 -10.31 17.92 -20.88
N GLU A 366 -9.01 18.16 -20.78
CA GLU A 366 -7.97 17.15 -20.61
C GLU A 366 -7.94 16.59 -19.18
N TYR A 367 -7.98 17.45 -18.14
CA TYR A 367 -8.13 16.98 -16.75
C TYR A 367 -9.41 16.18 -16.57
N LYS A 368 -10.49 16.63 -17.20
CA LYS A 368 -11.75 15.89 -17.27
C LYS A 368 -11.58 14.53 -17.94
N LYS A 369 -10.95 14.48 -19.13
CA LYS A 369 -10.70 13.23 -19.87
C LYS A 369 -9.92 12.23 -19.01
N HIS A 370 -8.93 12.72 -18.26
CA HIS A 370 -8.09 11.90 -17.39
C HIS A 370 -8.84 11.40 -16.15
N LEU A 371 -9.55 12.26 -15.43
CA LEU A 371 -10.31 11.83 -14.24
C LEU A 371 -11.46 10.90 -14.60
N LEU A 372 -12.23 11.19 -15.66
CA LEU A 372 -13.25 10.26 -16.17
C LEU A 372 -12.62 8.99 -16.75
N GLY A 373 -11.41 9.10 -17.28
CA GLY A 373 -10.66 7.98 -17.82
C GLY A 373 -10.37 6.92 -16.79
N LEU A 374 -10.06 7.34 -15.57
CA LEU A 374 -9.61 6.46 -14.51
C LEU A 374 -10.75 5.59 -13.94
N GLY A 375 -12.03 5.96 -14.15
CA GLY A 375 -13.19 5.10 -13.86
C GLY A 375 -13.21 4.59 -12.42
N GLN A 376 -13.24 3.27 -12.22
CA GLN A 376 -13.18 2.64 -10.88
C GLN A 376 -11.88 2.94 -10.12
N SER A 377 -10.83 3.38 -10.82
CA SER A 377 -9.60 3.86 -10.17
C SER A 377 -9.78 5.22 -9.50
N LEU A 378 -10.94 5.88 -9.61
CA LEU A 378 -11.22 7.13 -8.89
C LEU A 378 -11.15 6.96 -7.37
N ASP A 379 -11.53 5.80 -6.85
CA ASP A 379 -11.47 5.51 -5.41
C ASP A 379 -10.03 5.46 -4.90
N LYS A 380 -9.03 5.32 -5.77
CA LYS A 380 -7.61 5.36 -5.42
C LYS A 380 -6.90 6.66 -5.82
N ILE A 381 -7.63 7.70 -6.25
CA ILE A 381 -7.09 8.98 -6.69
C ILE A 381 -7.03 10.03 -5.57
N PHE A 382 -5.89 10.70 -5.47
CA PHE A 382 -5.66 11.91 -4.69
C PHE A 382 -5.45 13.08 -5.65
N LEU A 383 -6.39 14.02 -5.70
CA LEU A 383 -6.36 15.17 -6.59
C LEU A 383 -5.60 16.33 -5.95
N VAL A 384 -4.48 16.72 -6.54
CA VAL A 384 -3.54 17.68 -5.95
C VAL A 384 -3.42 18.93 -6.81
N PHE A 385 -3.87 20.06 -6.29
CA PHE A 385 -3.64 21.40 -6.83
C PHE A 385 -2.37 21.99 -6.21
N ASN A 386 -1.27 21.93 -6.95
CA ASN A 386 0.06 22.33 -6.52
C ASN A 386 0.35 23.81 -6.87
N LYS A 387 1.42 24.37 -6.29
CA LYS A 387 1.90 25.76 -6.49
C LYS A 387 0.96 26.83 -5.95
N ILE A 388 0.23 26.54 -4.87
CA ILE A 388 -0.68 27.53 -4.26
C ILE A 388 0.05 28.74 -3.67
N ASN A 389 1.35 28.65 -3.43
CA ASN A 389 2.19 29.77 -2.97
C ASN A 389 2.26 30.92 -4.00
N ALA A 390 1.85 30.68 -5.25
CA ALA A 390 1.70 31.71 -6.27
C ALA A 390 0.36 32.48 -6.16
N LEU A 391 -0.56 32.04 -5.29
CA LEU A 391 -1.90 32.61 -5.17
C LEU A 391 -2.02 33.45 -3.90
N SER A 392 -2.78 34.54 -4.01
CA SER A 392 -3.33 35.25 -2.85
C SER A 392 -4.47 34.45 -2.19
N ASN A 393 -4.72 34.68 -0.91
CA ASN A 393 -5.75 33.95 -0.14
C ASN A 393 -7.14 34.04 -0.81
N ASP A 394 -7.54 35.23 -1.26
CA ASP A 394 -8.83 35.44 -1.93
C ASP A 394 -8.93 34.64 -3.24
N LYS A 395 -7.84 34.55 -4.01
CA LYS A 395 -7.78 33.77 -5.25
C LYS A 395 -7.79 32.27 -4.99
N LEU A 396 -7.16 31.82 -3.91
CA LEU A 396 -7.21 30.42 -3.49
C LEU A 396 -8.64 30.00 -3.12
N GLU A 397 -9.38 30.82 -2.37
CA GLU A 397 -10.78 30.52 -2.04
C GLU A 397 -11.67 30.52 -3.29
N LEU A 398 -11.51 31.49 -4.20
CA LEU A 398 -12.21 31.50 -5.49
C LEU A 398 -11.89 30.26 -6.34
N LEU A 399 -10.63 29.81 -6.34
CA LEU A 399 -10.24 28.58 -7.02
C LEU A 399 -10.94 27.36 -6.40
N LYS A 400 -10.96 27.23 -5.06
CA LYS A 400 -11.65 26.14 -4.37
C LYS A 400 -13.13 26.09 -4.74
N GLU A 401 -13.82 27.22 -4.65
CA GLU A 401 -15.23 27.31 -5.04
C GLU A 401 -15.44 26.92 -6.51
N ARG A 402 -14.54 27.38 -7.39
CA ARG A 402 -14.60 27.06 -8.81
C ARG A 402 -14.39 25.57 -9.08
N ILE A 403 -13.40 24.94 -8.44
CA ILE A 403 -13.13 23.51 -8.57
C ILE A 403 -14.31 22.69 -8.06
N ILE A 404 -14.89 23.04 -6.91
CA ILE A 404 -16.08 22.37 -6.39
C ILE A 404 -17.22 22.48 -7.41
N LYS A 405 -17.45 23.67 -7.97
CA LYS A 405 -18.49 23.89 -8.99
C LYS A 405 -18.23 23.07 -10.25
N ASP A 406 -17.00 23.04 -10.74
CA ASP A 406 -16.62 22.29 -11.94
C ASP A 406 -16.73 20.77 -11.68
N LEU A 407 -16.22 20.24 -10.56
CA LEU A 407 -16.35 18.83 -10.19
C LEU A 407 -17.81 18.40 -10.01
N LYS A 408 -18.66 19.24 -9.38
CA LYS A 408 -20.10 18.99 -9.27
C LYS A 408 -20.79 19.00 -10.62
N LYS A 409 -20.43 19.95 -11.50
CA LYS A 409 -20.92 20.01 -12.88
C LYS A 409 -20.61 18.73 -13.67
N TYR A 410 -19.52 18.03 -13.33
CA TYR A 410 -19.11 16.80 -14.00
C TYR A 410 -19.40 15.52 -13.20
N ASP A 411 -20.16 15.60 -12.10
CA ASP A 411 -20.49 14.45 -11.23
C ASP A 411 -19.26 13.68 -10.69
N LEU A 412 -18.13 14.38 -10.57
CA LEU A 412 -16.88 13.84 -10.03
C LEU A 412 -16.73 14.14 -8.53
N TYR A 413 -17.47 15.14 -8.02
CA TYR A 413 -17.27 15.64 -6.66
C TYR A 413 -17.47 14.56 -5.60
N SER A 414 -18.53 13.74 -5.67
CA SER A 414 -18.74 12.66 -4.68
C SER A 414 -17.61 11.63 -4.64
N LYS A 415 -16.96 11.36 -5.77
CA LYS A 415 -15.88 10.37 -5.90
C LYS A 415 -14.53 10.86 -5.39
N VAL A 416 -14.26 12.17 -5.47
CA VAL A 416 -12.94 12.73 -5.09
C VAL A 416 -12.99 13.77 -3.97
N SER A 417 -14.16 14.16 -3.46
CA SER A 417 -14.31 15.31 -2.54
C SER A 417 -13.48 15.21 -1.26
N GLU A 418 -13.33 14.00 -0.71
CA GLU A 418 -12.49 13.75 0.47
C GLU A 418 -11.00 13.69 0.15
N LYS A 419 -10.63 13.71 -1.13
CA LYS A 419 -9.28 13.50 -1.65
C LYS A 419 -8.80 14.67 -2.53
N ILE A 420 -9.24 15.90 -2.22
CA ILE A 420 -8.79 17.13 -2.88
C ILE A 420 -7.82 17.89 -1.99
N TYR A 421 -6.64 18.21 -2.51
CA TYR A 421 -5.56 18.87 -1.78
C TYR A 421 -5.10 20.11 -2.52
N TYR A 422 -4.88 21.18 -1.77
CA TYR A 422 -4.31 22.44 -2.24
C TYR A 422 -2.99 22.62 -1.50
N LEU A 423 -1.87 22.56 -2.20
CA LEU A 423 -0.55 22.54 -1.58
C LEU A 423 0.52 23.27 -2.37
N SER A 424 1.63 23.59 -1.70
CA SER A 424 2.88 23.99 -2.32
C SER A 424 3.94 22.96 -1.97
N ALA A 425 4.27 22.10 -2.94
CA ALA A 425 5.31 21.08 -2.74
C ALA A 425 6.69 21.70 -2.50
N GLU A 426 7.01 22.81 -3.17
CA GLU A 426 8.28 23.51 -3.03
C GLU A 426 8.43 24.18 -1.66
N GLU A 427 7.41 24.91 -1.20
CA GLU A 427 7.43 25.52 0.13
C GLU A 427 7.48 24.44 1.21
N SER A 428 6.65 23.40 1.09
CA SER A 428 6.62 22.28 2.04
C SER A 428 7.98 21.57 2.09
N LEU A 429 8.64 21.34 0.95
CA LEU A 429 10.00 20.80 0.92
C LEU A 429 10.99 21.71 1.64
N ASN A 430 10.93 23.03 1.41
CA ASN A 430 11.82 23.98 2.09
C ASN A 430 11.58 24.02 3.61
N VAL A 431 10.33 23.92 4.06
CA VAL A 431 9.96 23.81 5.48
C VAL A 431 10.47 22.50 6.08
N ARG A 432 10.24 21.37 5.40
CA ARG A 432 10.70 20.03 5.82
C ARG A 432 12.22 19.91 5.87
N LEU A 433 12.93 20.62 4.98
CA LEU A 433 14.39 20.73 4.99
C LEU A 433 14.92 21.83 5.93
N GLN A 434 14.04 22.46 6.72
CA GLN A 434 14.36 23.53 7.67
C GLN A 434 15.06 24.76 7.06
N LYS A 435 14.83 25.04 5.78
CA LYS A 435 15.43 26.18 5.08
C LYS A 435 14.65 27.48 5.24
N SER A 436 13.35 27.38 5.52
CA SER A 436 12.45 28.54 5.63
C SER A 436 11.36 28.28 6.67
N LYS A 437 10.81 29.36 7.25
CA LYS A 437 9.54 29.30 7.95
C LYS A 437 8.41 29.26 6.91
N GLY A 438 7.35 28.51 7.17
CA GLY A 438 6.22 28.35 6.26
C GLY A 438 5.29 27.23 6.74
N THR A 439 4.28 26.92 5.94
CA THR A 439 3.31 25.87 6.26
C THR A 439 3.60 24.61 5.45
N ASP A 440 3.72 23.46 6.11
CA ASP A 440 3.83 22.17 5.44
C ASP A 440 2.45 21.69 4.95
N THR A 441 2.04 22.21 3.80
CA THR A 441 0.76 21.86 3.16
C THR A 441 0.73 20.45 2.58
N VAL A 442 1.90 19.82 2.35
CA VAL A 442 2.00 18.43 1.88
C VAL A 442 1.68 17.44 2.99
N GLN A 443 1.88 17.80 4.26
CA GLN A 443 1.64 16.89 5.40
C GLN A 443 0.23 16.29 5.40
N LYS A 444 -0.80 17.08 5.09
CA LYS A 444 -2.18 16.57 5.04
C LYS A 444 -2.37 15.48 3.98
N LEU A 445 -1.83 15.69 2.77
CA LEU A 445 -1.88 14.69 1.71
C LEU A 445 -1.15 13.41 2.14
N GLU A 446 0.01 13.55 2.74
CA GLU A 446 0.81 12.43 3.25
C GLU A 446 0.05 11.62 4.30
N ASP A 447 -0.55 12.29 5.29
CA ASP A 447 -1.33 11.65 6.35
C ASP A 447 -2.54 10.90 5.77
N ASP A 448 -3.29 11.52 4.85
CA ASP A 448 -4.48 10.92 4.26
C ASP A 448 -4.13 9.75 3.32
N ILE A 449 -2.99 9.81 2.62
CA ILE A 449 -2.45 8.65 1.90
C ILE A 449 -2.13 7.52 2.89
N TRP A 450 -1.41 7.80 3.98
CA TRP A 450 -1.07 6.76 4.95
C TRP A 450 -2.29 6.13 5.60
N ASN A 451 -3.29 6.94 5.97
CA ASN A 451 -4.55 6.46 6.51
C ASN A 451 -5.28 5.54 5.53
N TYR A 452 -5.32 5.91 4.24
CA TYR A 452 -5.89 5.07 3.19
C TYR A 452 -5.17 3.71 3.09
N LEU A 453 -3.83 3.73 3.06
CA LEU A 453 -3.03 2.50 2.96
C LEU A 453 -3.25 1.59 4.18
N LEU A 454 -3.24 2.15 5.39
CA LEU A 454 -3.37 1.39 6.64
C LEU A 454 -4.78 0.81 6.81
N ASN A 455 -5.83 1.62 6.59
CA ASN A 455 -7.22 1.19 6.81
C ASN A 455 -7.65 0.08 5.85
N GLU A 456 -7.12 0.08 4.62
CA GLU A 456 -7.48 -0.90 3.60
C GLU A 456 -6.49 -2.09 3.55
N ASN A 457 -5.52 -2.19 4.47
CA ASN A 457 -4.42 -3.17 4.42
C ASN A 457 -3.65 -3.17 3.08
N LYS A 458 -3.59 -2.00 2.46
CA LYS A 458 -3.10 -1.77 1.10
C LYS A 458 -1.65 -1.28 1.13
N TYR A 459 -0.71 -2.11 1.57
CA TYR A 459 0.73 -1.79 1.53
C TYR A 459 1.61 -3.04 1.60
N GLY A 460 2.88 -2.93 1.19
CA GLY A 460 3.69 -4.11 0.91
C GLY A 460 4.00 -4.99 2.12
N LEU A 461 4.12 -4.43 3.33
CA LEU A 461 4.29 -5.26 4.53
C LEU A 461 3.05 -6.11 4.83
N ALA A 462 1.84 -5.58 4.63
CA ALA A 462 0.60 -6.34 4.80
C ALA A 462 0.51 -7.50 3.78
N ASN A 463 0.91 -7.24 2.52
CA ASN A 463 0.99 -8.26 1.48
C ASN A 463 1.96 -9.38 1.87
N LEU A 464 3.17 -9.03 2.34
CA LEU A 464 4.14 -10.03 2.81
C LEU A 464 3.63 -10.84 4.01
N ILE A 465 2.87 -10.22 4.93
CA ILE A 465 2.21 -10.95 6.03
C ILE A 465 1.25 -11.99 5.49
N SER A 466 0.38 -11.62 4.54
CA SER A 466 -0.58 -12.54 3.93
C SER A 466 0.14 -13.70 3.24
N ILE A 467 1.11 -13.40 2.37
CA ILE A 467 1.84 -14.42 1.62
C ILE A 467 2.60 -15.37 2.56
N ASN A 468 3.23 -14.84 3.60
CA ASN A 468 3.96 -15.67 4.56
C ASN A 468 3.03 -16.59 5.36
N GLN A 469 1.79 -16.15 5.64
CA GLN A 469 0.75 -17.02 6.21
C GLN A 469 0.30 -18.09 5.21
N ASP A 470 0.18 -17.75 3.93
CA ASP A 470 -0.23 -18.71 2.89
C ASP A 470 0.85 -19.77 2.63
N ILE A 471 2.14 -19.41 2.72
CA ILE A 471 3.25 -20.38 2.72
C ILE A 471 3.13 -21.36 3.89
N TYR A 472 2.86 -20.87 5.10
CA TYR A 472 2.66 -21.73 6.28
C TYR A 472 1.45 -22.67 6.13
N LYS A 473 0.34 -22.17 5.58
CA LYS A 473 -0.86 -22.96 5.33
C LYS A 473 -0.59 -24.04 4.28
N SER A 474 0.05 -23.68 3.17
CA SER A 474 0.42 -24.64 2.12
C SER A 474 1.40 -25.70 2.62
N SER A 475 2.40 -25.34 3.44
CA SER A 475 3.30 -26.33 4.03
C SER A 475 2.57 -27.31 4.96
N SER A 476 1.49 -26.88 5.63
CA SER A 476 0.60 -27.77 6.39
C SER A 476 -0.20 -28.70 5.48
N ASP A 477 -0.70 -28.22 4.33
CA ASP A 477 -1.32 -29.09 3.32
C ASP A 477 -0.30 -30.14 2.82
N PHE A 478 0.95 -29.74 2.60
CA PHE A 478 2.01 -30.67 2.22
C PHE A 478 2.26 -31.76 3.28
N VAL A 479 2.27 -31.40 4.57
CA VAL A 479 2.32 -32.38 5.67
C VAL A 479 1.11 -33.33 5.62
N SER A 480 -0.08 -32.83 5.30
CA SER A 480 -1.27 -33.68 5.11
C SER A 480 -1.07 -34.68 3.96
N LEU A 481 -0.54 -34.23 2.83
CA LEU A 481 -0.25 -35.12 1.69
C LEU A 481 0.77 -36.21 2.06
N LEU A 482 1.80 -35.88 2.85
CA LEU A 482 2.75 -36.86 3.36
C LEU A 482 2.09 -37.85 4.33
N ASN A 483 1.32 -37.35 5.31
CA ASN A 483 0.62 -38.19 6.29
C ASN A 483 -0.38 -39.15 5.65
N THR A 484 -0.95 -38.79 4.49
CA THR A 484 -1.84 -39.67 3.73
C THR A 484 -1.17 -41.01 3.37
N ARG A 485 0.16 -41.04 3.17
CA ARG A 485 0.91 -42.28 2.92
C ARG A 485 1.04 -43.17 4.17
N LEU A 486 0.83 -42.62 5.35
CA LEU A 486 1.12 -43.22 6.65
C LEU A 486 -0.13 -43.60 7.45
N VAL A 487 -1.33 -43.39 6.87
CA VAL A 487 -2.58 -43.75 7.54
C VAL A 487 -2.77 -45.26 7.64
N ASP A 488 -3.39 -45.71 8.72
CA ASP A 488 -3.83 -47.10 8.87
C ASP A 488 -5.09 -47.39 8.01
N ASN A 489 -5.49 -48.66 7.97
CA ASN A 489 -6.65 -49.10 7.18
C ASN A 489 -7.97 -48.47 7.65
N GLU A 490 -8.15 -48.19 8.94
CA GLU A 490 -9.38 -47.60 9.46
C GLU A 490 -9.51 -46.15 8.96
N LYS A 491 -8.43 -45.37 9.11
CA LYS A 491 -8.34 -43.99 8.62
C LYS A 491 -8.40 -43.92 7.10
N ARG A 492 -7.79 -44.87 6.38
CA ARG A 492 -7.92 -44.97 4.92
C ARG A 492 -9.38 -45.04 4.49
N ILE A 493 -10.18 -45.91 5.13
CA ILE A 493 -11.61 -46.05 4.83
C ILE A 493 -12.37 -44.75 5.12
N ILE A 494 -12.07 -44.08 6.23
CA ILE A 494 -12.70 -42.80 6.59
C ILE A 494 -12.32 -41.70 5.58
N LEU A 495 -11.04 -41.64 5.17
CA LEU A 495 -10.53 -40.69 4.20
C LEU A 495 -11.15 -40.90 2.81
N GLU A 496 -11.19 -42.14 2.32
CA GLU A 496 -11.82 -42.49 1.05
C GLU A 496 -13.31 -42.10 1.03
N LYS A 497 -14.02 -42.34 2.15
CA LYS A 497 -15.41 -41.88 2.31
C LYS A 497 -15.53 -40.36 2.27
N ALA A 498 -14.65 -39.64 2.97
CA ALA A 498 -14.67 -38.17 2.98
C ALA A 498 -14.35 -37.58 1.59
N LEU A 499 -13.37 -38.13 0.88
CA LEU A 499 -13.08 -37.76 -0.50
C LEU A 499 -14.27 -38.01 -1.42
N LEU A 500 -14.96 -39.15 -1.25
CA LEU A 500 -16.17 -39.44 -2.01
C LEU A 500 -17.30 -38.44 -1.70
N VAL A 501 -17.50 -38.10 -0.43
CA VAL A 501 -18.48 -37.08 -0.02
C VAL A 501 -18.19 -35.74 -0.68
N VAL A 502 -16.95 -35.24 -0.61
CA VAL A 502 -16.59 -33.95 -1.21
C VAL A 502 -16.63 -34.01 -2.74
N LYS A 503 -16.18 -35.12 -3.34
CA LYS A 503 -16.27 -35.34 -4.79
C LYS A 503 -17.74 -35.33 -5.26
N ASN A 504 -18.66 -35.87 -4.48
CA ASN A 504 -20.09 -35.82 -4.76
C ASN A 504 -20.69 -34.42 -4.60
N LYS A 505 -20.02 -33.50 -3.87
CA LYS A 505 -20.39 -32.09 -3.79
C LYS A 505 -19.78 -31.22 -4.90
N LEU A 506 -18.78 -31.69 -5.65
CA LEU A 506 -18.22 -30.92 -6.78
C LEU A 506 -19.27 -30.51 -7.84
N PRO A 507 -20.27 -31.35 -8.18
CA PRO A 507 -21.40 -30.90 -8.97
C PRO A 507 -22.20 -29.76 -8.32
N GLU A 508 -22.30 -29.72 -6.99
CA GLU A 508 -22.93 -28.60 -6.27
C GLU A 508 -22.12 -27.32 -6.45
N LEU A 509 -20.79 -27.37 -6.45
CA LEU A 509 -19.95 -26.21 -6.77
C LEU A 509 -20.27 -25.65 -8.17
N LYS A 510 -20.39 -26.52 -9.18
CA LYS A 510 -20.84 -26.12 -10.52
C LYS A 510 -22.24 -25.50 -10.52
N ASN A 511 -23.14 -26.01 -9.68
CA ASN A 511 -24.48 -25.43 -9.50
C ASN A 511 -24.41 -24.05 -8.81
N ILE A 512 -23.55 -23.88 -7.79
CA ILE A 512 -23.31 -22.60 -7.12
C ILE A 512 -22.82 -21.57 -8.14
N TYR A 513 -21.87 -21.94 -9.01
CA TYR A 513 -21.43 -21.08 -10.11
C TYR A 513 -22.61 -20.70 -11.01
N THR A 514 -23.34 -21.68 -11.53
CA THR A 514 -24.47 -21.42 -12.44
C THR A 514 -25.54 -20.52 -11.80
N VAL A 515 -25.87 -20.76 -10.53
CA VAL A 515 -26.86 -19.96 -9.78
C VAL A 515 -26.35 -18.53 -9.59
N LYS A 516 -25.12 -18.35 -9.10
CA LYS A 516 -24.55 -17.03 -8.85
C LYS A 516 -24.33 -16.26 -10.15
N GLU A 517 -23.87 -16.92 -11.19
CA GLU A 517 -23.75 -16.35 -12.53
C GLU A 517 -25.09 -15.82 -13.04
N ASN A 518 -26.17 -16.59 -12.87
CA ASN A 518 -27.53 -16.16 -13.22
C ASN A 518 -28.02 -15.00 -12.34
N GLU A 519 -27.72 -15.00 -11.04
CA GLU A 519 -28.05 -13.90 -10.13
C GLU A 519 -27.33 -12.61 -10.52
N ILE A 520 -26.03 -12.68 -10.80
CA ILE A 520 -25.21 -11.54 -11.26
C ILE A 520 -25.77 -11.02 -12.58
N ARG A 521 -26.01 -11.91 -13.55
CA ARG A 521 -26.57 -11.56 -14.87
C ARG A 521 -27.92 -10.88 -14.73
N LYS A 522 -28.81 -11.44 -13.91
CA LYS A 522 -30.14 -10.87 -13.63
C LYS A 522 -30.02 -9.50 -12.96
N SER A 523 -29.17 -9.35 -11.95
CA SER A 523 -28.94 -8.07 -11.27
C SER A 523 -28.44 -7.01 -12.25
N ILE A 524 -27.38 -7.32 -12.99
CA ILE A 524 -26.75 -6.40 -13.94
C ILE A 524 -27.73 -5.96 -15.03
N PHE A 525 -28.49 -6.90 -15.63
CA PHE A 525 -29.44 -6.57 -16.70
C PHE A 525 -30.66 -5.79 -16.17
N GLN A 526 -31.13 -6.13 -14.96
CA GLN A 526 -32.18 -5.35 -14.29
C GLN A 526 -31.71 -3.92 -14.02
N SER A 527 -30.50 -3.76 -13.46
CA SER A 527 -29.89 -2.46 -13.19
C SER A 527 -29.70 -1.64 -14.48
N LEU A 528 -29.20 -2.25 -15.56
CA LEU A 528 -29.08 -1.62 -16.88
C LEU A 528 -30.43 -1.15 -17.41
N THR A 529 -31.45 -2.02 -17.37
CA THR A 529 -32.81 -1.69 -17.83
C THR A 529 -33.43 -0.56 -17.02
N ILE A 530 -33.30 -0.58 -15.68
CA ILE A 530 -33.81 0.46 -14.80
C ILE A 530 -33.12 1.79 -15.09
N ARG A 531 -31.78 1.81 -15.15
CA ARG A 531 -30.99 3.02 -15.44
C ARG A 531 -31.34 3.60 -16.82
N LYS A 532 -31.44 2.76 -17.86
CA LYS A 532 -31.90 3.14 -19.20
C LYS A 532 -33.28 3.82 -19.19
N ASN A 533 -34.27 3.16 -18.58
CA ASN A 533 -35.64 3.67 -18.53
C ASN A 533 -35.73 4.99 -17.76
N ASN A 534 -35.00 5.09 -16.65
CA ASN A 534 -34.95 6.32 -15.85
C ASN A 534 -34.42 7.51 -16.65
N ILE A 535 -33.42 7.33 -17.52
CA ILE A 535 -32.89 8.40 -18.37
C ILE A 535 -33.97 8.93 -19.32
N LEU A 536 -34.70 8.01 -19.97
CA LEU A 536 -35.75 8.34 -20.93
C LEU A 536 -36.94 9.02 -20.24
N THR A 537 -37.41 8.48 -19.11
CA THR A 537 -38.51 9.06 -18.32
C THR A 537 -38.13 10.45 -17.79
N THR A 538 -36.88 10.63 -17.34
CA THR A 538 -36.39 11.93 -16.87
C THR A 538 -36.34 12.95 -18.00
N LEU A 539 -35.88 12.54 -19.19
CA LEU A 539 -35.90 13.40 -20.38
C LEU A 539 -37.33 13.81 -20.76
N GLU A 540 -38.26 12.86 -20.78
CA GLU A 540 -39.66 13.13 -21.13
C GLU A 540 -40.29 14.13 -20.15
N ASN A 541 -40.10 13.90 -18.84
CA ASN A 541 -40.58 14.79 -17.79
C ASN A 541 -39.98 16.19 -17.90
N TYR A 542 -38.68 16.27 -18.20
CA TYR A 542 -38.00 17.55 -18.42
C TYR A 542 -38.60 18.30 -19.61
N LEU A 543 -38.76 17.65 -20.76
CA LEU A 543 -39.32 18.27 -21.97
C LEU A 543 -40.78 18.73 -21.77
N ARG A 544 -41.58 17.95 -21.03
CA ARG A 544 -42.99 18.27 -20.74
C ARG A 544 -43.16 19.44 -19.76
N LYS A 545 -42.21 19.66 -18.84
CA LYS A 545 -42.25 20.75 -17.85
C LYS A 545 -41.89 22.12 -18.43
N ILE A 546 -41.28 22.19 -19.62
CA ILE A 546 -40.94 23.46 -20.26
C ILE A 546 -42.22 24.14 -20.76
N SER A 547 -42.46 25.37 -20.30
CA SER A 547 -43.64 26.16 -20.62
C SER A 547 -43.83 26.35 -22.13
N ILE A 548 -45.09 26.46 -22.58
CA ILE A 548 -45.48 26.46 -24.01
C ILE A 548 -44.83 27.63 -24.77
N ASP A 549 -44.64 28.76 -24.10
CA ASP A 549 -44.01 30.00 -24.57
C ASP A 549 -42.49 29.91 -24.74
N LYS A 550 -41.83 28.86 -24.22
CA LYS A 550 -40.37 28.67 -24.32
C LYS A 550 -40.02 27.57 -25.31
N GLU A 551 -39.00 27.77 -26.14
CA GLU A 551 -38.54 26.75 -27.08
C GLU A 551 -38.04 25.47 -26.39
N LEU A 552 -38.21 24.33 -27.07
CA LEU A 552 -37.63 23.06 -26.61
C LEU A 552 -36.11 23.06 -26.83
N PRO A 553 -35.35 22.26 -26.04
CA PRO A 553 -33.92 22.08 -26.25
C PRO A 553 -33.64 21.62 -27.68
N ASN A 554 -32.61 22.19 -28.29
CA ASN A 554 -32.17 21.77 -29.61
C ASN A 554 -31.64 20.32 -29.61
N THR A 555 -31.51 19.76 -30.81
CA THR A 555 -31.04 18.38 -31.04
C THR A 555 -29.67 18.10 -30.40
N GLY A 556 -28.77 19.08 -30.36
CA GLY A 556 -27.45 18.94 -29.74
C GLY A 556 -27.54 18.71 -28.23
N HIS A 557 -28.38 19.46 -27.52
CA HIS A 557 -28.60 19.27 -26.09
C HIS A 557 -29.20 17.90 -25.77
N ILE A 558 -30.16 17.43 -26.56
CA ILE A 558 -30.78 16.11 -26.40
C ILE A 558 -29.74 15.00 -26.63
N LYS A 559 -28.98 15.07 -27.73
CA LYS A 559 -27.89 14.11 -28.03
C LYS A 559 -26.86 14.03 -26.90
N ASN A 560 -26.45 15.19 -26.37
CA ASN A 560 -25.48 15.25 -25.27
C ASN A 560 -26.05 14.65 -23.98
N TYR A 561 -27.32 14.93 -23.64
CA TYR A 561 -27.97 14.33 -22.48
C TYR A 561 -28.05 12.79 -22.58
N LEU A 562 -28.46 12.25 -23.73
CA LEU A 562 -28.53 10.81 -23.98
C LEU A 562 -27.12 10.18 -23.94
N SER A 563 -26.14 10.81 -24.58
CA SER A 563 -24.75 10.32 -24.56
C SER A 563 -24.18 10.25 -23.13
N GLN A 564 -24.37 11.30 -22.33
CA GLN A 564 -23.92 11.34 -20.94
C GLN A 564 -24.65 10.33 -20.04
N GLY A 565 -25.97 10.22 -20.18
CA GLY A 565 -26.75 9.25 -19.41
C GLY A 565 -26.35 7.81 -19.73
N GLY A 566 -26.10 7.52 -21.01
CA GLY A 566 -25.61 6.21 -21.44
C GLY A 566 -24.22 5.88 -20.88
N HIS A 567 -23.27 6.81 -20.98
CA HIS A 567 -21.93 6.68 -20.38
C HIS A 567 -21.98 6.41 -18.88
N LYS A 568 -22.75 7.20 -18.12
CA LYS A 568 -22.91 7.04 -16.67
C LYS A 568 -23.50 5.67 -16.31
N THR A 569 -24.48 5.22 -17.09
CA THR A 569 -25.09 3.90 -16.87
C THR A 569 -24.08 2.77 -17.00
N LEU A 570 -23.19 2.84 -17.99
CA LEU A 570 -22.14 1.83 -18.17
C LEU A 570 -21.13 1.87 -17.03
N GLU A 571 -20.73 3.06 -16.58
CA GLU A 571 -19.81 3.23 -15.44
C GLU A 571 -20.36 2.64 -14.14
N ASP A 572 -21.61 2.96 -13.80
CA ASP A 572 -22.29 2.44 -12.60
C ASP A 572 -22.44 0.91 -12.67
N THR A 573 -22.69 0.38 -13.86
CA THR A 573 -22.82 -1.07 -14.08
C THR A 573 -21.49 -1.80 -13.93
N ASN A 574 -20.38 -1.20 -14.37
CA ASN A 574 -19.05 -1.76 -14.14
C ASN A 574 -18.74 -1.90 -12.65
N LEU A 575 -19.03 -0.86 -11.85
CA LEU A 575 -18.80 -0.88 -10.39
C LEU A 575 -19.60 -1.98 -9.71
N GLU A 576 -20.88 -2.08 -10.07
CA GLU A 576 -21.76 -3.15 -9.58
C GLU A 576 -21.20 -4.52 -9.96
N TYR A 577 -20.76 -4.72 -11.20
CA TYR A 577 -20.21 -5.98 -11.65
C TYR A 577 -18.92 -6.38 -10.91
N ALA A 578 -17.96 -5.46 -10.75
CA ALA A 578 -16.71 -5.73 -10.02
C ALA A 578 -16.98 -6.17 -8.57
N HIS A 579 -17.93 -5.51 -7.91
CA HIS A 579 -18.34 -5.89 -6.56
C HIS A 579 -18.93 -7.31 -6.51
N GLN A 580 -19.79 -7.65 -7.47
CA GLN A 580 -20.38 -8.99 -7.57
C GLN A 580 -19.32 -10.09 -7.82
N VAL A 581 -18.31 -9.81 -8.64
CA VAL A 581 -17.19 -10.74 -8.87
C VAL A 581 -16.40 -11.00 -7.59
N ASN A 582 -16.15 -9.97 -6.77
CA ASN A 582 -15.44 -10.14 -5.50
C ASN A 582 -16.25 -10.96 -4.48
N ILE A 583 -17.56 -10.74 -4.40
CA ILE A 583 -18.45 -11.58 -3.57
C ILE A 583 -18.43 -13.02 -4.05
N LEU A 584 -18.46 -13.25 -5.37
CA LEU A 584 -18.37 -14.59 -5.93
C LEU A 584 -17.04 -15.25 -5.54
N LYS A 585 -15.92 -14.55 -5.66
CA LYS A 585 -14.60 -15.04 -5.21
C LYS A 585 -14.64 -15.47 -3.74
N GLU A 586 -15.03 -14.59 -2.83
CA GLU A 586 -15.09 -14.88 -1.40
C GLU A 586 -16.01 -16.08 -1.05
N LEU A 587 -17.17 -16.17 -1.71
CA LEU A 587 -18.09 -17.29 -1.52
C LEU A 587 -17.45 -18.62 -1.95
N ILE A 588 -16.75 -18.63 -3.08
CA ILE A 588 -16.05 -19.81 -3.57
C ILE A 588 -14.89 -20.17 -2.67
N ASP A 589 -14.12 -19.18 -2.19
CA ASP A 589 -13.02 -19.42 -1.25
C ASP A 589 -13.52 -20.14 -0.02
N ASN A 590 -14.57 -19.61 0.61
CA ASN A 590 -15.21 -20.23 1.76
C ASN A 590 -15.72 -21.64 1.46
N TRP A 591 -16.34 -21.85 0.29
CA TRP A 591 -16.82 -23.18 -0.09
C TRP A 591 -15.68 -24.19 -0.26
N VAL A 592 -14.59 -23.82 -0.94
CA VAL A 592 -13.41 -24.69 -1.14
C VAL A 592 -12.83 -25.06 0.22
N GLU A 593 -12.66 -24.07 1.10
CA GLU A 593 -12.05 -24.26 2.39
C GLU A 593 -12.89 -25.13 3.34
N ASP A 594 -14.19 -24.87 3.42
CA ASP A 594 -15.11 -25.67 4.25
C ASP A 594 -15.13 -27.14 3.85
N ASN A 595 -15.00 -27.43 2.56
CA ASN A 595 -15.02 -28.80 2.04
C ASN A 595 -13.65 -29.50 2.12
N LEU A 596 -12.54 -28.77 1.97
CA LEU A 596 -11.19 -29.35 2.14
C LEU A 596 -10.81 -29.52 3.61
N LYS A 597 -11.39 -28.74 4.52
CA LYS A 597 -11.12 -28.82 5.97
C LYS A 597 -11.35 -30.22 6.54
N GLN A 598 -12.48 -30.86 6.24
CA GLN A 598 -12.80 -32.20 6.76
C GLN A 598 -11.79 -33.26 6.28
N VAL A 599 -11.34 -33.16 5.02
CA VAL A 599 -10.32 -34.05 4.47
C VAL A 599 -8.98 -33.87 5.19
N ARG A 600 -8.60 -32.63 5.50
CA ARG A 600 -7.39 -32.31 6.26
C ARG A 600 -7.45 -32.80 7.71
N GLU A 601 -8.56 -32.61 8.40
CA GLU A 601 -8.77 -33.05 9.79
C GLU A 601 -8.75 -34.59 9.96
N ILE A 602 -9.09 -35.36 8.94
CA ILE A 602 -8.96 -36.83 8.99
C ILE A 602 -7.48 -37.24 8.94
N VAL A 603 -6.67 -36.46 8.23
CA VAL A 603 -5.25 -36.72 8.01
C VAL A 603 -4.36 -36.06 9.07
N GLN A 604 -4.85 -35.01 9.76
CA GLN A 604 -4.14 -34.23 10.77
C GLN A 604 -5.00 -33.97 12.01
N SER A 605 -4.37 -33.88 13.19
CA SER A 605 -5.06 -33.60 14.46
C SER A 605 -5.32 -32.12 14.79
N ASN A 606 -5.12 -31.17 13.88
CA ASN A 606 -5.60 -29.77 13.95
C ASN A 606 -5.12 -29.00 12.70
N SER A 607 -5.99 -28.70 11.73
CA SER A 607 -5.64 -27.87 10.57
C SER A 607 -6.37 -26.52 10.60
N GLU A 608 -5.63 -25.42 10.47
CA GLU A 608 -6.19 -24.08 10.27
C GLU A 608 -6.85 -23.93 8.89
N GLN A 609 -7.80 -23.01 8.75
CA GLN A 609 -8.41 -22.68 7.46
C GLN A 609 -7.38 -22.04 6.52
N LYS A 610 -7.23 -22.57 5.31
CA LYS A 610 -6.42 -21.94 4.27
C LYS A 610 -7.23 -20.79 3.67
N ILE A 611 -6.57 -19.77 3.12
CA ILE A 611 -7.27 -18.76 2.31
C ILE A 611 -6.97 -19.13 0.87
N VAL A 612 -8.00 -19.22 0.05
CA VAL A 612 -7.82 -19.43 -1.38
C VAL A 612 -7.55 -18.06 -2.00
N ASP A 613 -6.34 -17.88 -2.52
CA ASP A 613 -5.95 -16.59 -3.10
C ASP A 613 -6.20 -16.56 -4.62
N PHE A 614 -7.19 -15.75 -5.00
CA PHE A 614 -7.55 -15.45 -6.37
C PHE A 614 -6.70 -14.35 -7.02
N SER A 615 -5.55 -13.94 -6.46
CA SER A 615 -4.66 -12.92 -7.05
C SER A 615 -4.23 -13.22 -8.50
N GLY A 616 -4.07 -14.50 -8.87
CA GLY A 616 -3.87 -14.91 -10.27
C GLY A 616 -5.07 -14.60 -11.20
N ILE A 617 -6.25 -14.40 -10.62
CA ILE A 617 -7.53 -14.03 -11.24
C ILE A 617 -7.82 -12.52 -11.03
N GLU A 618 -7.04 -11.79 -10.24
CA GLU A 618 -7.19 -10.33 -10.11
C GLU A 618 -6.78 -9.57 -11.38
N ASN A 619 -6.24 -10.27 -12.38
CA ASN A 619 -6.01 -9.78 -13.74
C ASN A 619 -7.19 -10.03 -14.70
N LEU A 620 -8.39 -10.37 -14.17
CA LEU A 620 -9.60 -10.50 -14.99
C LEU A 620 -9.97 -9.15 -15.62
N GLU A 621 -9.58 -8.98 -16.87
CA GLU A 621 -9.88 -7.82 -17.70
C GLU A 621 -11.39 -7.72 -17.95
N MET A 622 -11.96 -6.52 -17.80
CA MET A 622 -13.34 -6.20 -18.17
C MET A 622 -13.50 -6.21 -19.70
N PRO A 623 -14.67 -6.57 -20.27
CA PRO A 623 -14.81 -7.04 -21.65
C PRO A 623 -14.66 -5.87 -22.59
N SER A 624 -13.68 -5.85 -23.49
CA SER A 624 -13.66 -4.81 -24.54
C SER A 624 -14.80 -5.02 -25.55
N ILE A 625 -15.87 -4.24 -25.46
CA ILE A 625 -16.93 -4.21 -26.49
C ILE A 625 -16.41 -3.41 -27.69
N ASP A 626 -16.22 -4.08 -28.83
CA ASP A 626 -15.88 -3.45 -30.09
C ASP A 626 -17.13 -2.80 -30.73
N LEU A 627 -17.38 -1.54 -30.37
CA LEU A 627 -18.41 -0.70 -30.98
C LEU A 627 -17.98 -0.16 -32.35
N SER A 628 -16.88 -0.61 -32.96
CA SER A 628 -16.42 -0.14 -34.26
C SER A 628 -16.78 -1.11 -35.40
N SER A 629 -16.74 -2.42 -35.17
CA SER A 629 -17.04 -3.44 -36.20
C SER A 629 -18.53 -3.56 -36.58
N SER A 630 -19.44 -3.11 -35.71
CA SER A 630 -20.88 -3.05 -36.02
C SER A 630 -21.33 -1.75 -36.71
N PHE A 631 -20.41 -0.80 -36.89
CA PHE A 631 -20.71 0.55 -37.37
C PHE A 631 -19.76 0.84 -38.54
N GLY A 632 -20.08 0.29 -39.71
CA GLY A 632 -19.20 0.34 -40.87
C GLY A 632 -18.73 1.75 -41.21
N VAL A 633 -17.40 1.97 -41.20
CA VAL A 633 -16.50 2.08 -42.37
C VAL A 633 -15.01 1.98 -41.91
N GLY A 634 -14.30 0.90 -42.27
CA GLY A 634 -12.87 0.80 -42.68
C GLY A 634 -11.68 1.18 -41.76
N PHE A 635 -10.92 0.13 -41.32
CA PHE A 635 -9.52 0.05 -40.81
C PHE A 635 -9.19 0.74 -39.46
N ILE A 636 -8.77 0.03 -38.40
CA ILE A 636 -7.58 -0.85 -38.29
C ILE A 636 -7.91 -2.18 -37.58
N ALA A 637 -7.55 -3.31 -38.21
CA ALA A 637 -7.58 -4.64 -37.61
C ALA A 637 -6.29 -4.89 -36.81
N GLY A 638 -6.42 -5.28 -35.53
CA GLY A 638 -5.28 -5.69 -34.73
C GLY A 638 -5.44 -5.56 -33.22
N VAL A 639 -6.54 -6.10 -32.67
CA VAL A 639 -6.73 -6.52 -31.25
C VAL A 639 -6.58 -5.45 -30.15
N VAL A 640 -7.56 -5.45 -29.23
CA VAL A 640 -7.55 -4.92 -27.85
C VAL A 640 -8.06 -3.48 -27.64
N GLY A 641 -9.16 -3.36 -26.87
CA GLY A 641 -9.25 -2.34 -25.81
C GLY A 641 -10.37 -1.30 -25.89
N PHE A 642 -11.56 -1.57 -25.34
CA PHE A 642 -12.60 -0.53 -25.14
C PHE A 642 -13.47 -0.60 -23.87
N VAL A 643 -13.18 -1.45 -22.88
CA VAL A 643 -13.81 -1.34 -21.54
C VAL A 643 -12.79 -1.12 -20.42
N ILE A 644 -11.53 -0.86 -20.80
CA ILE A 644 -10.44 -0.52 -19.86
C ILE A 644 -9.65 0.74 -20.29
N ASN A 645 -10.22 1.64 -21.12
CA ASN A 645 -9.61 2.96 -21.39
C ASN A 645 -10.64 4.04 -21.81
N PRO A 646 -10.28 5.33 -21.76
CA PRO A 646 -10.82 6.33 -20.86
C PRO A 646 -12.31 6.66 -21.11
N GLY A 647 -13.04 7.19 -20.12
CA GLY A 647 -14.40 7.73 -20.27
C GLY A 647 -14.58 8.69 -21.46
N ALA A 648 -13.51 9.24 -22.05
CA ALA A 648 -13.57 9.97 -23.33
C ALA A 648 -13.78 9.09 -24.58
N ALA A 649 -13.23 7.87 -24.65
CA ALA A 649 -13.48 6.93 -25.74
C ALA A 649 -14.90 6.35 -25.67
N VAL A 650 -15.35 6.02 -24.46
CA VAL A 650 -16.73 5.63 -24.19
C VAL A 650 -17.67 6.80 -24.48
N ALA A 651 -17.39 8.00 -23.97
CA ALA A 651 -18.19 9.19 -24.29
C ALA A 651 -18.19 9.52 -25.79
N ALA A 652 -17.07 9.34 -26.50
CA ALA A 652 -16.99 9.50 -27.95
C ALA A 652 -17.84 8.44 -28.67
N ALA A 653 -17.84 7.19 -28.21
CA ALA A 653 -18.69 6.13 -28.75
C ALA A 653 -20.18 6.44 -28.54
N PHE A 654 -20.59 6.84 -27.33
CA PHE A 654 -21.95 7.28 -27.05
C PHE A 654 -22.32 8.55 -27.85
N ALA A 655 -21.41 9.52 -27.98
CA ALA A 655 -21.64 10.73 -28.77
C ALA A 655 -21.78 10.44 -30.27
N ALA A 656 -20.93 9.57 -30.82
CA ALA A 656 -21.00 9.10 -32.19
C ALA A 656 -22.30 8.32 -32.44
N PHE A 657 -22.70 7.45 -31.50
CA PHE A 657 -23.92 6.66 -31.59
C PHE A 657 -25.18 7.54 -31.69
N PHE A 658 -25.25 8.60 -30.88
CA PHE A 658 -26.35 9.56 -30.93
C PHE A 658 -26.16 10.65 -32.00
N SER A 659 -25.00 10.75 -32.68
CA SER A 659 -24.78 11.75 -33.74
C SER A 659 -25.76 11.62 -34.91
N ASN A 660 -26.22 10.40 -35.20
CA ASN A 660 -27.20 10.06 -36.25
C ASN A 660 -28.66 10.11 -35.77
N LEU A 661 -28.94 10.62 -34.57
CA LEU A 661 -30.31 10.87 -34.10
C LEU A 661 -30.92 12.04 -34.90
N ILE A 662 -31.91 11.75 -35.74
CA ILE A 662 -32.64 12.73 -36.55
C ILE A 662 -33.96 13.05 -35.85
N LEU A 663 -34.15 14.32 -35.49
CA LEU A 663 -35.37 14.81 -34.87
C LEU A 663 -36.14 15.65 -35.91
N SER A 664 -37.28 15.16 -36.39
CA SER A 664 -38.07 15.87 -37.40
C SER A 664 -38.71 17.15 -36.84
N ALA A 665 -38.87 18.17 -37.69
CA ALA A 665 -39.75 19.29 -37.40
C ALA A 665 -41.22 18.82 -37.46
N GLU A 666 -41.89 18.72 -36.31
CA GLU A 666 -43.34 18.51 -36.25
C GLU A 666 -44.02 19.74 -35.66
N ASP A 667 -45.15 20.15 -36.25
CA ASP A 667 -45.82 21.42 -35.95
C ASP A 667 -46.39 21.50 -34.54
N ARG A 668 -46.78 20.35 -33.94
CA ARG A 668 -47.36 20.31 -32.59
C ARG A 668 -46.34 19.83 -31.57
N ARG A 669 -46.02 20.68 -30.58
CA ARG A 669 -45.05 20.43 -29.50
C ARG A 669 -45.19 19.06 -28.83
N ALA A 670 -46.42 18.63 -28.52
CA ALA A 670 -46.66 17.33 -27.89
C ALA A 670 -46.24 16.15 -28.77
N LYS A 671 -46.52 16.19 -30.09
CA LYS A 671 -46.10 15.14 -31.02
C LYS A 671 -44.57 15.12 -31.19
N ARG A 672 -43.96 16.30 -31.26
CA ARG A 672 -42.50 16.48 -31.30
C ARG A 672 -41.81 15.85 -30.08
N ILE A 673 -42.32 16.06 -28.86
CA ILE A 673 -41.79 15.43 -27.64
C ILE A 673 -41.93 13.90 -27.73
N SER A 674 -43.12 13.38 -28.08
CA SER A 674 -43.32 11.93 -28.20
C SER A 674 -42.35 11.28 -29.19
N LYS A 675 -42.10 11.93 -30.34
CA LYS A 675 -41.17 11.43 -31.35
C LYS A 675 -39.72 11.44 -30.90
N VAL A 676 -39.29 12.48 -30.19
CA VAL A 676 -37.95 12.54 -29.56
C VAL A 676 -37.76 11.36 -28.62
N ILE A 677 -38.74 11.07 -27.75
CA ILE A 677 -38.66 9.96 -26.80
C ILE A 677 -38.68 8.61 -27.52
N GLN A 678 -39.51 8.45 -28.54
CA GLN A 678 -39.59 7.20 -29.32
C GLN A 678 -38.26 6.88 -30.03
N GLU A 679 -37.67 7.85 -30.74
CA GLU A 679 -36.38 7.67 -31.43
C GLU A 679 -35.23 7.47 -30.45
N SER A 680 -35.23 8.20 -29.33
CA SER A 680 -34.24 8.03 -28.26
C SER A 680 -34.32 6.63 -27.65
N LYS A 681 -35.54 6.14 -27.39
CA LYS A 681 -35.78 4.80 -26.85
C LYS A 681 -35.27 3.73 -27.79
N LYS A 682 -35.61 3.81 -29.09
CA LYS A 682 -35.12 2.86 -30.10
C LYS A 682 -33.60 2.76 -30.11
N ARG A 683 -32.91 3.91 -30.12
CA ARG A 683 -31.44 3.98 -30.08
C ARG A 683 -30.88 3.39 -28.79
N TYR A 684 -31.47 3.71 -27.65
CA TYR A 684 -31.07 3.14 -26.36
C TYR A 684 -31.24 1.62 -26.31
N ASP A 685 -32.34 1.10 -26.84
CA ASP A 685 -32.58 -0.34 -26.91
C ASP A 685 -31.50 -1.03 -27.78
N GLU A 686 -31.17 -0.47 -28.96
CA GLU A 686 -30.09 -0.97 -29.84
C GLU A 686 -28.71 -0.98 -29.16
N LEU A 687 -28.38 0.05 -28.39
CA LEU A 687 -27.08 0.19 -27.73
C LEU A 687 -26.96 -0.71 -26.50
N PHE A 688 -28.00 -0.73 -25.67
CA PHE A 688 -28.00 -1.47 -24.41
C PHE A 688 -28.06 -2.97 -24.64
N GLN A 689 -28.69 -3.43 -25.72
CA GLN A 689 -28.63 -4.83 -26.11
C GLN A 689 -27.17 -5.28 -26.31
N LYS A 690 -26.33 -4.49 -26.99
CA LYS A 690 -24.91 -4.82 -27.19
C LYS A 690 -24.09 -4.76 -25.89
N ILE A 691 -24.42 -3.83 -25.01
CA ILE A 691 -23.82 -3.74 -23.67
C ILE A 691 -24.17 -4.98 -22.84
N GLU A 692 -25.45 -5.37 -22.85
CA GLU A 692 -25.93 -6.58 -22.19
C GLU A 692 -25.20 -7.82 -22.74
N GLU A 693 -25.07 -7.96 -24.07
CA GLU A 693 -24.29 -9.03 -24.72
C GLU A 693 -22.82 -9.05 -24.23
N GLY A 694 -22.15 -7.90 -24.12
CA GLY A 694 -20.77 -7.83 -23.62
C GLY A 694 -20.63 -8.24 -22.15
N TYR A 695 -21.55 -7.82 -21.27
CA TYR A 695 -21.57 -8.31 -19.89
C TYR A 695 -21.90 -9.80 -19.82
N ASN A 696 -22.76 -10.29 -20.70
CA ASN A 696 -23.14 -11.70 -20.80
C ASN A 696 -21.91 -12.59 -21.02
N GLU A 697 -21.06 -12.22 -21.98
CA GLU A 697 -19.81 -12.91 -22.32
C GLU A 697 -18.83 -12.86 -21.16
N LEU A 698 -18.64 -11.68 -20.57
CA LEU A 698 -17.73 -11.46 -19.44
C LEU A 698 -18.10 -12.26 -18.20
N ILE A 699 -19.37 -12.18 -17.80
CA ILE A 699 -19.91 -12.96 -16.68
C ILE A 699 -19.60 -14.44 -16.91
N THR A 700 -19.77 -14.92 -18.13
CA THR A 700 -19.49 -16.31 -18.50
C THR A 700 -17.99 -16.61 -18.44
N GLU A 701 -17.13 -15.75 -18.98
CA GLU A 701 -15.67 -15.93 -19.00
C GLU A 701 -15.05 -15.88 -17.60
N HIS A 702 -15.37 -14.85 -16.81
CA HIS A 702 -14.86 -14.68 -15.46
C HIS A 702 -15.35 -15.80 -14.54
N SER A 703 -16.63 -16.18 -14.65
CA SER A 703 -17.20 -17.35 -13.97
C SER A 703 -16.43 -18.62 -14.36
N ALA A 704 -16.14 -18.82 -15.65
CA ALA A 704 -15.36 -19.97 -16.12
C ALA A 704 -13.92 -19.98 -15.59
N ILE A 705 -13.25 -18.83 -15.50
CA ILE A 705 -11.87 -18.73 -14.98
C ILE A 705 -11.85 -19.01 -13.47
N ILE A 706 -12.73 -18.37 -12.69
CA ILE A 706 -12.87 -18.61 -11.24
C ILE A 706 -13.21 -20.09 -11.01
N SER A 707 -14.15 -20.63 -11.78
CA SER A 707 -14.53 -22.05 -11.72
C SER A 707 -13.38 -22.98 -12.06
N LYS A 708 -12.64 -22.70 -13.14
CA LYS A 708 -11.49 -23.51 -13.54
C LYS A 708 -10.41 -23.49 -12.47
N TYR A 709 -10.12 -22.34 -11.88
CA TYR A 709 -9.15 -22.23 -10.80
C TYR A 709 -9.57 -23.04 -9.57
N ALA A 710 -10.81 -22.86 -9.09
CA ALA A 710 -11.30 -23.59 -7.92
C ALA A 710 -11.32 -25.11 -8.16
N ASN A 711 -11.80 -25.53 -9.33
CA ASN A 711 -11.77 -26.93 -9.75
C ASN A 711 -10.34 -27.47 -9.84
N ASN A 712 -9.40 -26.73 -10.43
CA ASN A 712 -8.00 -27.14 -10.51
C ASN A 712 -7.37 -27.29 -9.13
N LYS A 713 -7.67 -26.36 -8.20
CA LYS A 713 -7.16 -26.42 -6.83
C LYS A 713 -7.65 -27.66 -6.08
N ILE A 714 -8.95 -27.95 -6.14
CA ILE A 714 -9.52 -29.15 -5.52
C ILE A 714 -9.02 -30.42 -6.21
N ASN A 715 -9.03 -30.45 -7.55
CA ASN A 715 -8.66 -31.63 -8.31
C ASN A 715 -7.18 -31.98 -8.17
N SER A 716 -6.28 -30.99 -8.17
CA SER A 716 -4.85 -31.23 -7.93
C SER A 716 -4.60 -31.79 -6.53
N TYR A 717 -5.22 -31.21 -5.50
CA TYR A 717 -5.10 -31.71 -4.14
C TYR A 717 -5.67 -33.13 -4.00
N PHE A 718 -6.84 -33.41 -4.60
CA PHE A 718 -7.45 -34.74 -4.58
C PHE A 718 -6.65 -35.76 -5.37
N LYS A 719 -6.04 -35.35 -6.49
CA LYS A 719 -5.15 -36.19 -7.28
C LYS A 719 -3.92 -36.59 -6.45
N ASP A 720 -3.32 -35.64 -5.73
CA ASP A 720 -2.18 -35.90 -4.86
C ASP A 720 -2.55 -36.85 -3.70
N ILE A 721 -3.70 -36.65 -3.04
CA ILE A 721 -4.22 -37.58 -2.01
C ILE A 721 -4.45 -38.97 -2.58
N ASN A 722 -5.15 -39.10 -3.72
CA ASN A 722 -5.43 -40.39 -4.33
C ASN A 722 -4.14 -41.10 -4.77
N CYS A 723 -3.14 -40.36 -5.24
CA CYS A 723 -1.82 -40.91 -5.54
C CYS A 723 -1.19 -41.55 -4.30
N GLN A 724 -1.35 -40.94 -3.13
CA GLN A 724 -0.84 -41.47 -1.86
C GLN A 724 -1.65 -42.66 -1.36
N ILE A 725 -2.99 -42.61 -1.46
CA ILE A 725 -3.86 -43.74 -1.11
C ILE A 725 -3.53 -44.98 -1.96
N ASN A 726 -3.34 -44.81 -3.28
CA ASN A 726 -3.00 -45.91 -4.17
C ASN A 726 -1.65 -46.58 -3.83
N LYS A 727 -0.75 -45.86 -3.14
CA LYS A 727 0.51 -46.44 -2.68
C LYS A 727 0.33 -47.29 -1.41
N LEU A 728 -0.73 -47.10 -0.62
CA LEU A 728 -0.99 -47.83 0.63
C LEU A 728 -1.06 -49.35 0.47
N ASP A 729 -1.38 -49.82 -0.74
CA ASP A 729 -1.41 -51.25 -1.06
C ASP A 729 0.00 -51.89 -1.02
N ASN A 730 1.06 -51.08 -1.04
CA ASN A 730 2.44 -51.51 -0.90
C ASN A 730 3.06 -50.95 0.39
N PRO A 731 3.82 -51.76 1.16
CA PRO A 731 4.57 -51.29 2.31
C PRO A 731 5.49 -50.12 1.94
N ILE A 732 5.63 -49.17 2.86
CA ILE A 732 6.62 -48.10 2.71
C ILE A 732 8.03 -48.69 2.77
N THR A 733 8.89 -48.31 1.83
CA THR A 733 10.29 -48.77 1.81
C THR A 733 11.13 -47.97 2.80
N ASP A 734 12.25 -48.51 3.29
CA ASP A 734 13.16 -47.77 4.19
C ASP A 734 13.69 -46.47 3.55
N SER A 735 13.93 -46.47 2.24
CA SER A 735 14.34 -45.28 1.50
C SER A 735 13.23 -44.23 1.41
N GLU A 736 11.99 -44.68 1.20
CA GLU A 736 10.83 -43.79 1.19
C GLU A 736 10.59 -43.22 2.59
N MET A 737 10.62 -44.06 3.64
CA MET A 737 10.47 -43.60 5.02
C MET A 737 11.53 -42.56 5.41
N LYS A 738 12.80 -42.78 5.05
CA LYS A 738 13.88 -41.79 5.28
C LYS A 738 13.63 -40.46 4.55
N LEU A 739 13.05 -40.50 3.35
CA LEU A 739 12.68 -39.30 2.59
C LEU A 739 11.56 -38.53 3.32
N TYR A 740 10.54 -39.23 3.82
CA TYR A 740 9.43 -38.63 4.58
C TYR A 740 9.91 -38.05 5.91
N ASP A 741 10.71 -38.78 6.69
CA ASP A 741 11.30 -38.30 7.95
C ASP A 741 12.18 -37.05 7.75
N THR A 742 12.87 -36.98 6.61
CA THR A 742 13.65 -35.79 6.24
C THR A 742 12.75 -34.62 5.86
N ALA A 743 11.67 -34.88 5.10
CA ALA A 743 10.69 -33.86 4.76
C ALA A 743 9.98 -33.30 6.00
N PHE A 744 9.47 -34.14 6.91
CA PHE A 744 8.81 -33.68 8.13
C PHE A 744 9.72 -32.77 8.97
N ARG A 745 10.97 -33.19 9.21
CA ARG A 745 11.94 -32.36 9.95
C ARG A 745 12.21 -31.03 9.27
N ASN A 746 12.36 -31.03 7.93
CA ASN A 746 12.62 -29.81 7.18
C ASN A 746 11.39 -28.89 7.14
N ILE A 747 10.17 -29.44 7.06
CA ILE A 747 8.92 -28.66 7.14
C ILE A 747 8.73 -28.09 8.55
N GLU A 748 9.04 -28.83 9.60
CA GLU A 748 9.00 -28.30 10.97
C GLU A 748 9.93 -27.10 11.13
N ASN A 749 11.15 -27.18 10.57
CA ASN A 749 12.09 -26.07 10.55
C ASN A 749 11.58 -24.89 9.70
N LEU A 750 11.05 -25.17 8.50
CA LEU A 750 10.40 -24.15 7.66
C LEU A 750 9.30 -23.43 8.43
N ASN A 751 8.40 -24.16 9.08
CA ASN A 751 7.29 -23.61 9.85
C ASN A 751 7.75 -22.74 11.02
N LYS A 752 8.79 -23.16 11.76
CA LYS A 752 9.40 -22.33 12.81
C LYS A 752 9.92 -21.01 12.26
N GLU A 753 10.63 -21.04 11.13
CA GLU A 753 11.15 -19.82 10.50
C GLU A 753 10.03 -18.96 9.89
N THR A 754 8.98 -19.55 9.34
CA THR A 754 7.80 -18.84 8.84
C THR A 754 7.03 -18.16 9.97
N ILE A 755 6.86 -18.81 11.13
CA ILE A 755 6.26 -18.21 12.33
C ILE A 755 7.10 -17.04 12.83
N LYS A 756 8.42 -17.23 12.99
CA LYS A 756 9.35 -16.18 13.41
C LYS A 756 9.32 -14.98 12.46
N THR A 757 9.27 -15.23 11.15
CA THR A 757 9.15 -14.19 10.12
C THR A 757 7.81 -13.48 10.22
N SER A 758 6.72 -14.21 10.52
CA SER A 758 5.40 -13.63 10.75
C SER A 758 5.35 -12.72 11.98
N GLU A 759 5.96 -13.13 13.09
CA GLU A 759 6.07 -12.32 14.30
C GLU A 759 6.87 -11.04 14.04
N GLU A 760 7.96 -11.16 13.29
CA GLU A 760 8.79 -10.02 12.91
C GLU A 760 8.01 -9.05 12.00
N LEU A 761 7.38 -9.54 10.93
CA LEU A 761 6.52 -8.76 10.05
C LEU A 761 5.40 -8.06 10.82
N LYS A 762 4.70 -8.76 11.72
CA LYS A 762 3.64 -8.19 12.58
C LYS A 762 4.19 -7.15 13.55
N SER A 763 5.42 -7.32 14.05
CA SER A 763 6.06 -6.32 14.92
C SER A 763 6.35 -5.02 14.19
N TRP A 764 6.63 -5.08 12.89
CA TRP A 764 6.77 -3.89 12.04
C TRP A 764 5.40 -3.33 11.62
N TYR A 765 4.42 -4.17 11.34
CA TYR A 765 3.04 -3.73 11.04
C TYR A 765 2.42 -2.96 12.21
N SER A 766 2.49 -3.50 13.43
CA SER A 766 1.98 -2.84 14.65
C SER A 766 2.77 -1.60 15.08
N SER A 767 3.89 -1.32 14.40
CA SER A 767 4.69 -0.12 14.61
C SER A 767 4.24 1.10 13.79
N LEU A 768 3.38 0.87 12.80
CA LEU A 768 2.72 1.88 11.98
C LEU A 768 1.48 2.41 12.71
#